data_AF-A0A6A6HSY4-F1
#
_entry.id   AF-A0A6A6HSY4-F1
#
_cell.length_a   1.000
_cell.length_b   1.000
_cell.length_c   1.000
_cell.angle_alpha   90.00
_cell.angle_beta   90.00
_cell.angle_gamma   90.00
#
_symmetry.space_group_name_H-M   'P 1'
#
loop_
_entity.id
_entity.type
_entity.pdbx_description
1 polymer ?
#
loop_
_entity_poly.entity_id
_entity_poly.type
_entity_poly.pdbx_seq_one_letter_code
_entity_poly.pdbx_strand_id
1 'polypeptide(L)'
;MYFSLTIKGFEYAEHSFFGNAITLTLSDGTTQLAKDYPFKLSNALNLTYGEINGLGGDFYGTNDPISDGSTQEEQRSRFMAAFKTLADPSGLQPGEALAILGALQEEVDAVNEALRKHEDPSIAYSKLPADEWKALQKITSWRIVYRLGPTYLGLAKINFDHFGADARTTYNAGHAVAIEEAVKSNGDLDLAYALNAFADHFLEDSFSAGHLRTPRRDCHSGWMVNPWPDLCAKDMHDEDCAIGLSVKNPKGEAWTCYGDKRALDNANEDNKNRCLAAVQASADEIYNAWKSKQKPAAYKAWDHAPTLESANASTQVLAPLFRLNNGTLERRKPITDRRKWEFIASDWTFAGTHNECMGSHWWDYPITIDGPTWLLPGSSVVSTTPSSGKCCVYYQDIQGGIRQSAHDGAWAASNAGMFKAKRFTPLAVITWNSGKEIRIYCLSQDDMLQEWCYSSANAQGSWYTGDLNNLRVRGAPNTSIAAIQWKNGSQIRVYCQESTSDEIQEFCHDSSWTRGHILPTARTGSTIAVAGWSDNGIHLRVYYQAPDLTLREQCWDPSNWYAGGFSTDKVPRHSSISAIGWYNSGVYLRVYWHDSSQNIVGYEWKNGSWVSAGTVLTLLPRGTRSSIIQWDNGQRIRFYYQARNNDILEECNDGGAWFTGSVVATSS
;
A
#
# COMPACT_ATOMS: atom_id res chain seq x y z
N MET A 1 11.72 34.20 0.64
CA MET A 1 10.61 33.60 -0.13
C MET A 1 10.81 32.09 -0.06
N TYR A 2 10.06 31.41 0.81
CA TYR A 2 10.16 29.95 0.97
C TYR A 2 9.21 29.32 -0.04
N PHE A 3 9.73 28.76 -1.12
CA PHE A 3 8.96 27.86 -1.98
C PHE A 3 8.66 26.59 -1.17
N SER A 4 7.38 26.24 -1.07
CA SER A 4 6.91 25.01 -0.44
C SER A 4 7.35 23.82 -1.29
N LEU A 5 8.50 23.23 -0.95
CA LEU A 5 8.88 21.89 -1.39
C LEU A 5 7.87 20.93 -0.76
N THR A 6 7.01 20.32 -1.56
CA THR A 6 6.12 19.25 -1.09
C THR A 6 6.93 17.95 -1.07
N ILE A 7 7.86 17.83 -0.12
CA ILE A 7 8.53 16.55 0.18
C ILE A 7 7.51 15.74 0.99
N LYS A 8 6.78 14.84 0.33
CA LYS A 8 5.86 13.91 1.00
C LYS A 8 6.63 12.68 1.47
N GLY A 9 6.46 12.35 2.76
CA GLY A 9 6.93 11.14 3.43
C GLY A 9 8.44 11.11 3.66
N PHE A 10 8.85 10.54 4.78
CA PHE A 10 10.19 9.97 4.94
C PHE A 10 10.12 8.48 4.64
N GLU A 11 11.24 7.90 4.25
CA GLU A 11 11.37 6.48 3.95
C GLU A 11 12.08 5.72 5.09
N TYR A 12 12.22 6.39 6.23
CA TYR A 12 12.89 5.89 7.43
C TYR A 12 12.29 4.55 7.91
N ALA A 13 10.97 4.41 7.92
CA ALA A 13 10.34 3.19 8.41
C ALA A 13 10.67 1.96 7.55
N GLU A 14 10.85 2.14 6.23
CA GLU A 14 11.22 1.06 5.31
C GLU A 14 12.67 0.63 5.57
N HIS A 15 13.61 1.58 5.64
CA HIS A 15 15.02 1.28 5.97
C HIS A 15 15.17 0.64 7.35
N SER A 16 14.50 1.22 8.35
CA SER A 16 14.51 0.68 9.70
C SER A 16 13.96 -0.74 9.75
N PHE A 17 12.91 -1.03 8.99
CA PHE A 17 12.35 -2.38 8.89
C PHE A 17 13.38 -3.39 8.32
N PHE A 18 14.02 -3.09 7.19
CA PHE A 18 14.98 -4.00 6.56
C PHE A 18 16.18 -4.28 7.47
N GLY A 19 16.79 -3.25 8.03
CA GLY A 19 17.91 -3.40 8.95
C GLY A 19 17.55 -4.14 10.25
N ASN A 20 16.32 -4.00 10.75
CA ASN A 20 15.88 -4.66 11.98
C ASN A 20 15.38 -6.10 11.77
N ALA A 21 15.08 -6.48 10.53
CA ALA A 21 14.58 -7.81 10.18
C ALA A 21 15.68 -8.87 10.03
N ILE A 22 16.95 -8.46 9.90
CA ILE A 22 18.08 -9.39 9.78
C ILE A 22 18.52 -9.98 11.13
N THR A 23 19.25 -11.09 11.06
CA THR A 23 19.85 -11.76 12.21
C THR A 23 21.36 -11.50 12.26
N LEU A 24 21.85 -11.00 13.38
CA LEU A 24 23.28 -10.77 13.61
C LEU A 24 23.89 -11.99 14.29
N THR A 25 25.15 -12.31 13.95
CA THR A 25 25.94 -13.30 14.68
C THR A 25 26.90 -12.57 15.61
N LEU A 26 26.81 -12.83 16.91
CA LEU A 26 27.57 -12.15 17.94
C LEU A 26 28.98 -12.75 18.11
N SER A 27 29.82 -12.07 18.88
CA SER A 27 31.21 -12.46 19.09
C SER A 27 31.39 -13.85 19.74
N ASP A 28 30.40 -14.31 20.51
CA ASP A 28 30.35 -15.65 21.11
C ASP A 28 29.79 -16.73 20.17
N GLY A 29 29.37 -16.35 18.96
CA GLY A 29 28.78 -17.23 17.94
C GLY A 29 27.27 -17.47 18.09
N THR A 30 26.61 -16.86 19.08
CA THR A 30 25.16 -16.85 19.17
C THR A 30 24.55 -15.90 18.14
N THR A 31 23.25 -16.02 17.89
CA THR A 31 22.53 -15.18 16.92
C THR A 31 21.40 -14.43 17.59
N GLN A 32 21.18 -13.18 17.18
CA GLN A 32 20.10 -12.34 17.68
C GLN A 32 19.49 -11.50 16.55
N LEU A 33 18.18 -11.22 16.61
CA LEU A 33 17.56 -10.27 15.69
C LEU A 33 18.15 -8.87 15.92
N ALA A 34 18.47 -8.17 14.83
CA ALA A 34 19.11 -6.86 14.89
C ALA A 34 18.28 -5.81 15.66
N LYS A 35 16.95 -5.91 15.61
CA LYS A 35 16.04 -5.06 16.39
C LYS A 35 16.21 -5.19 17.91
N ASP A 36 16.71 -6.33 18.38
CA ASP A 36 16.83 -6.66 19.80
C ASP A 36 18.28 -6.44 20.30
N TYR A 37 19.18 -5.97 19.43
CA TYR A 37 20.60 -5.76 19.72
C TYR A 37 21.04 -4.32 19.36
N PRO A 38 20.80 -3.33 20.24
CA PRO A 38 21.24 -1.96 20.00
C PRO A 38 22.76 -1.81 20.22
N PHE A 39 23.41 -1.08 19.32
CA PHE A 39 24.83 -0.74 19.37
C PHE A 39 25.04 0.56 20.14
N LYS A 40 26.01 0.54 21.06
CA LYS A 40 26.43 1.73 21.80
C LYS A 40 27.52 2.48 21.04
N LEU A 41 27.20 3.66 20.52
CA LEU A 41 28.13 4.53 19.79
C LEU A 41 28.98 5.39 20.75
N SER A 42 30.04 6.01 20.21
CA SER A 42 31.03 6.77 21.00
C SER A 42 30.42 8.00 21.69
N ASN A 43 29.32 8.54 21.16
CA ASN A 43 28.54 9.63 21.75
C ASN A 43 27.41 9.20 22.71
N ALA A 44 27.42 7.93 23.14
CA ALA A 44 26.42 7.32 24.00
C ALA A 44 25.03 7.10 23.38
N LEU A 45 24.84 7.32 22.07
CA LEU A 45 23.68 6.80 21.36
C LEU A 45 23.64 5.27 21.47
N ASN A 46 22.44 4.73 21.60
CA ASN A 46 22.18 3.30 21.65
C ASN A 46 21.12 2.97 20.61
N LEU A 47 21.55 2.51 19.44
CA LEU A 47 20.71 2.38 18.25
C LEU A 47 20.77 0.97 17.69
N THR A 48 19.63 0.43 17.30
CA THR A 48 19.53 -0.80 16.53
C THR A 48 20.14 -0.66 15.14
N TYR A 49 20.39 -1.77 14.47
CA TYR A 49 20.87 -1.77 13.08
C TYR A 49 19.95 -0.99 12.16
N GLY A 50 18.63 -1.22 12.28
CA GLY A 50 17.63 -0.50 11.49
C GLY A 50 17.58 1.01 11.76
N GLU A 51 17.76 1.43 13.02
CA GLU A 51 17.83 2.87 13.33
C GLU A 51 19.07 3.53 12.72
N ILE A 52 20.24 2.89 12.77
CA ILE A 52 21.45 3.43 12.12
C ILE A 52 21.26 3.50 10.60
N ASN A 53 20.66 2.46 10.02
CA ASN A 53 20.35 2.37 8.60
C ASN A 53 19.41 3.50 8.15
N GLY A 54 18.25 3.66 8.80
CA GLY A 54 17.31 4.73 8.48
C GLY A 54 17.83 6.14 8.77
N LEU A 55 18.84 6.30 9.63
CA LEU A 55 19.46 7.59 9.91
C LEU A 55 20.60 7.96 8.95
N GLY A 56 21.24 6.98 8.33
CA GLY A 56 22.35 7.17 7.41
C GLY A 56 21.91 7.82 6.10
N GLY A 57 22.76 8.66 5.49
CA GLY A 57 22.50 9.29 4.20
C GLY A 57 21.48 10.45 4.25
N ASP A 58 20.26 10.16 4.70
CA ASP A 58 19.13 11.11 4.72
C ASP A 58 19.22 12.16 5.82
N PHE A 59 19.69 11.75 7.00
CA PHE A 59 19.73 12.61 8.19
C PHE A 59 21.15 12.93 8.64
N TYR A 60 22.09 12.03 8.38
CA TYR A 60 23.50 12.18 8.75
C TYR A 60 24.41 11.96 7.56
N GLY A 61 25.30 12.91 7.33
CA GLY A 61 26.13 13.00 6.13
C GLY A 61 26.95 14.29 6.11
N THR A 62 27.70 14.51 5.04
CA THR A 62 28.56 15.71 4.89
C THR A 62 28.17 16.52 3.65
N ASN A 63 28.82 17.67 3.44
CA ASN A 63 28.66 18.44 2.19
C ASN A 63 29.40 17.82 1.00
N ASP A 64 30.20 16.79 1.24
CA ASP A 64 31.01 16.09 0.26
C ASP A 64 30.41 14.70 0.02
N PRO A 65 29.67 14.49 -1.08
CA PRO A 65 29.12 13.18 -1.43
C PRO A 65 30.23 12.13 -1.44
N ILE A 66 29.93 10.95 -0.94
CA ILE A 66 30.86 9.84 -0.78
C ILE A 66 31.32 9.35 -2.15
N SER A 67 30.37 9.20 -3.08
CA SER A 67 30.59 8.80 -4.48
C SER A 67 31.50 9.74 -5.27
N ASP A 68 31.59 11.01 -4.89
CA ASP A 68 32.44 12.02 -5.54
C ASP A 68 33.94 11.86 -5.19
N GLY A 69 34.30 10.93 -4.29
CA GLY A 69 35.69 10.60 -4.03
C GLY A 69 36.38 10.05 -5.28
N SER A 70 37.51 10.64 -5.66
CA SER A 70 38.26 10.31 -6.87
C SER A 70 39.00 8.97 -6.80
N THR A 71 39.24 8.48 -5.58
CA THR A 71 39.83 7.16 -5.30
C THR A 71 39.00 6.42 -4.26
N GLN A 72 39.19 5.10 -4.15
CA GLN A 72 38.52 4.29 -3.13
C GLN A 72 38.88 4.77 -1.71
N GLU A 73 40.13 5.17 -1.47
CA GLU A 73 40.56 5.71 -0.18
C GLU A 73 39.85 7.02 0.17
N GLU A 74 39.64 7.89 -0.82
CA GLU A 74 38.89 9.14 -0.63
C GLU A 74 37.42 8.85 -0.33
N GLN A 75 36.78 7.94 -1.08
CA GLN A 75 35.40 7.49 -0.85
C GLN A 75 35.24 6.91 0.57
N ARG A 76 36.14 6.02 1.00
CA ARG A 76 36.15 5.48 2.37
C ARG A 76 36.32 6.56 3.44
N SER A 77 37.18 7.56 3.17
CA SER A 77 37.39 8.68 4.09
C SER A 77 36.15 9.56 4.23
N ARG A 78 35.46 9.84 3.11
CA ARG A 78 34.19 10.58 3.10
C ARG A 78 33.07 9.82 3.79
N PHE A 79 32.97 8.50 3.55
CA PHE A 79 32.04 7.63 4.28
C PHE A 79 32.26 7.70 5.79
N MET A 80 33.51 7.55 6.24
CA MET A 80 33.83 7.66 7.66
C MET A 80 33.49 9.04 8.23
N ALA A 81 33.72 10.12 7.47
CA ALA A 81 33.34 11.46 7.88
C ALA A 81 31.81 11.61 8.04
N ALA A 82 31.03 11.03 7.12
CA ALA A 82 29.57 10.99 7.19
C ALA A 82 29.09 10.22 8.43
N PHE A 83 29.57 9.00 8.64
CA PHE A 83 29.21 8.17 9.79
C PHE A 83 29.49 8.88 11.13
N LYS A 84 30.62 9.58 11.24
CA LYS A 84 30.98 10.33 12.45
C LYS A 84 30.01 11.47 12.79
N THR A 85 29.28 12.02 11.82
CA THR A 85 28.24 13.02 12.13
C THR A 85 27.10 12.43 12.97
N LEU A 86 26.83 11.12 12.82
CA LEU A 86 25.91 10.36 13.67
C LEU A 86 26.61 9.87 14.94
N ALA A 87 27.79 9.27 14.81
CA ALA A 87 28.37 8.42 15.86
C ALA A 87 29.26 9.16 16.89
N ASP A 88 29.92 10.26 16.51
CA ASP A 88 30.87 10.96 17.38
C ASP A 88 30.22 12.05 18.26
N PRO A 89 30.80 12.37 19.44
CA PRO A 89 30.29 13.43 20.29
C PRO A 89 30.35 14.80 19.60
N SER A 90 29.29 15.58 19.74
CA SER A 90 29.24 16.97 19.24
C SER A 90 28.40 17.84 20.15
N GLY A 91 28.33 19.15 19.86
CA GLY A 91 27.46 20.07 20.61
C GLY A 91 25.96 19.77 20.49
N LEU A 92 25.55 18.92 19.54
CA LEU A 92 24.15 18.54 19.32
C LEU A 92 23.87 17.07 19.63
N GLN A 93 24.87 16.19 19.60
CA GLN A 93 24.69 14.76 19.86
C GLN A 93 24.79 14.43 21.36
N PRO A 94 23.99 13.48 21.88
CA PRO A 94 23.03 12.61 21.18
C PRO A 94 21.62 13.22 20.99
N GLY A 95 21.39 14.44 21.49
CA GLY A 95 20.05 15.03 21.56
C GLY A 95 19.37 15.26 20.21
N GLU A 96 20.14 15.58 19.16
CA GLU A 96 19.62 15.75 17.81
C GLU A 96 19.05 14.44 17.25
N ALA A 97 19.79 13.33 17.33
CA ALA A 97 19.34 12.04 16.82
C ALA A 97 18.04 11.58 17.50
N LEU A 98 17.95 11.74 18.83
CA LEU A 98 16.74 11.41 19.58
C LEU A 98 15.54 12.29 19.18
N ALA A 99 15.77 13.57 18.89
CA ALA A 99 14.72 14.46 18.40
C ALA A 99 14.26 14.09 16.97
N ILE A 100 15.18 13.68 16.11
CA ILE A 100 14.86 13.18 14.75
C ILE A 100 14.02 11.90 14.85
N LEU A 101 14.47 10.91 15.62
CA LEU A 101 13.73 9.66 15.84
C LEU A 101 12.32 9.92 16.40
N GLY A 102 12.20 10.85 17.35
CA GLY A 102 10.90 11.25 17.89
C GLY A 102 9.96 11.88 16.86
N ALA A 103 10.51 12.62 15.88
CA ALA A 103 9.72 13.19 14.79
C ALA A 103 9.34 12.14 13.73
N LEU A 104 10.17 11.13 13.52
CA LEU A 104 9.92 10.02 12.58
C LEU A 104 8.93 8.99 13.14
N GLN A 105 8.62 9.03 14.43
CA GLN A 105 7.71 8.06 15.06
C GLN A 105 6.29 8.10 14.47
N GLU A 106 5.80 9.25 14.01
CA GLU A 106 4.48 9.37 13.37
C GLU A 106 4.39 8.52 12.09
N GLU A 107 5.43 8.55 11.26
CA GLU A 107 5.55 7.71 10.07
C GLU A 107 5.63 6.22 10.45
N VAL A 108 6.51 5.87 11.39
CA VAL A 108 6.70 4.49 11.86
C VAL A 108 5.39 3.91 12.40
N ASP A 109 4.65 4.67 13.19
CA ASP A 109 3.36 4.26 13.74
C ASP A 109 2.31 4.06 12.64
N ALA A 110 2.26 4.96 11.64
CA ALA A 110 1.34 4.85 10.52
C ALA A 110 1.61 3.58 9.66
N VAL A 111 2.89 3.29 9.39
CA VAL A 111 3.31 2.11 8.64
C VAL A 111 3.03 0.82 9.42
N ASN A 112 3.44 0.76 10.70
CA ASN A 112 3.19 -0.39 11.55
C ASN A 112 1.69 -0.67 11.72
N GLU A 113 0.88 0.38 11.82
CA GLU A 113 -0.57 0.26 11.88
C GLU A 113 -1.16 -0.29 10.58
N ALA A 114 -0.67 0.15 9.42
CA ALA A 114 -1.07 -0.39 8.12
C ALA A 114 -0.71 -1.88 8.01
N LEU A 115 0.51 -2.26 8.36
CA LEU A 115 0.97 -3.66 8.37
C LEU A 115 0.12 -4.51 9.31
N ARG A 116 -0.20 -4.01 10.52
CA ARG A 116 -1.08 -4.69 11.50
C ARG A 116 -2.50 -4.89 10.96
N LYS A 117 -3.00 -3.94 10.16
CA LYS A 117 -4.31 -4.01 9.49
C LYS A 117 -4.31 -4.84 8.21
N HIS A 118 -3.13 -5.30 7.76
CA HIS A 118 -2.94 -5.91 6.44
C HIS A 118 -3.34 -4.96 5.29
N GLU A 119 -3.14 -3.65 5.49
CA GLU A 119 -3.25 -2.62 4.45
C GLU A 119 -1.87 -2.36 3.83
N ASP A 120 -1.84 -1.99 2.55
CA ASP A 120 -0.59 -1.59 1.88
C ASP A 120 -0.06 -0.28 2.51
N PRO A 121 1.19 -0.24 3.03
CA PRO A 121 1.78 0.96 3.64
C PRO A 121 1.78 2.19 2.74
N SER A 122 1.82 2.03 1.41
CA SER A 122 1.68 3.16 0.48
C SER A 122 0.40 3.98 0.69
N ILE A 123 -0.68 3.34 1.16
CA ILE A 123 -1.92 4.01 1.54
C ILE A 123 -1.70 4.89 2.77
N ALA A 124 -0.95 4.41 3.77
CA ALA A 124 -0.62 5.18 4.97
C ALA A 124 0.28 6.37 4.65
N TYR A 125 1.34 6.17 3.86
CA TYR A 125 2.18 7.26 3.36
C TYR A 125 1.37 8.35 2.63
N SER A 126 0.35 7.96 1.86
CA SER A 126 -0.51 8.92 1.15
C SER A 126 -1.40 9.78 2.07
N LYS A 127 -1.50 9.45 3.36
CA LYS A 127 -2.32 10.14 4.36
C LYS A 127 -1.48 11.02 5.30
N LEU A 128 -0.17 10.81 5.35
CA LEU A 128 0.73 11.61 6.16
C LEU A 128 0.73 13.09 5.72
N PRO A 129 0.84 14.05 6.66
CA PRO A 129 0.90 15.47 6.34
C PRO A 129 2.03 15.79 5.34
N ALA A 130 1.73 16.64 4.37
CA ALA A 130 2.70 17.02 3.33
C ALA A 130 3.86 17.91 3.84
N ASP A 131 3.86 18.28 5.13
CA ASP A 131 4.81 19.21 5.72
C ASP A 131 5.58 18.67 6.93
N GLU A 132 5.59 17.36 7.13
CA GLU A 132 6.40 16.70 8.17
C GLU A 132 7.89 17.09 8.08
N TRP A 133 8.43 17.26 6.86
CA TRP A 133 9.80 17.69 6.62
C TRP A 133 10.19 19.00 7.33
N LYS A 134 9.21 19.87 7.64
CA LYS A 134 9.47 21.13 8.36
C LYS A 134 10.00 20.87 9.77
N ALA A 135 9.53 19.80 10.43
CA ALA A 135 10.00 19.42 11.77
C ALA A 135 11.49 19.01 11.71
N LEU A 136 11.85 18.16 10.75
CA LEU A 136 13.23 17.67 10.58
C LEU A 136 14.18 18.78 10.14
N GLN A 137 13.75 19.65 9.23
CA GLN A 137 14.53 20.82 8.85
C GLN A 137 14.73 21.78 10.04
N LYS A 138 13.72 21.94 10.91
CA LYS A 138 13.84 22.76 12.12
C LYS A 138 14.84 22.15 13.10
N ILE A 139 14.77 20.84 13.34
CA ILE A 139 15.69 20.13 14.24
C ILE A 139 17.14 20.30 13.75
N THR A 140 17.39 20.01 12.47
CA THR A 140 18.74 20.05 11.87
C THR A 140 19.26 21.46 11.57
N SER A 141 18.42 22.50 11.62
CA SER A 141 18.84 23.89 11.34
C SER A 141 19.94 24.41 12.27
N TRP A 142 20.05 23.85 13.48
CA TRP A 142 21.10 24.19 14.44
C TRP A 142 22.51 23.80 13.94
N ARG A 143 22.63 22.85 13.01
CA ARG A 143 23.92 22.46 12.41
C ARG A 143 24.63 23.63 11.75
N ILE A 144 23.89 24.59 11.19
CA ILE A 144 24.46 25.81 10.59
C ILE A 144 25.12 26.67 11.68
N VAL A 145 24.46 26.85 12.83
CA VAL A 145 24.95 27.66 13.95
C VAL A 145 26.24 27.05 14.52
N TYR A 146 26.27 25.73 14.67
CA TYR A 146 27.42 25.01 15.24
C TYR A 146 28.46 24.56 14.20
N ARG A 147 28.25 24.86 12.91
CA ARG A 147 29.12 24.42 11.78
C ARG A 147 29.34 22.91 11.74
N LEU A 148 28.28 22.13 11.98
CA LEU A 148 28.32 20.67 12.08
C LEU A 148 27.93 19.94 10.79
N GLY A 149 27.81 20.65 9.67
CA GLY A 149 27.48 20.07 8.37
C GLY A 149 26.09 20.48 7.85
N PRO A 150 25.59 19.78 6.82
CA PRO A 150 24.33 20.12 6.16
C PRO A 150 23.09 19.85 7.03
N THR A 151 22.03 20.64 6.82
CA THR A 151 20.69 20.37 7.37
C THR A 151 19.99 19.27 6.56
N TYR A 152 18.81 18.82 6.99
CA TYR A 152 18.01 17.84 6.25
C TYR A 152 17.81 18.21 4.76
N LEU A 153 17.31 19.42 4.47
CA LEU A 153 17.19 19.91 3.09
C LEU A 153 18.55 20.13 2.40
N GLY A 154 19.62 20.35 3.18
CA GLY A 154 20.97 20.46 2.66
C GLY A 154 21.46 19.13 2.09
N LEU A 155 21.28 18.04 2.84
CA LEU A 155 21.59 16.68 2.41
C LEU A 155 20.74 16.27 1.21
N ALA A 156 19.42 16.45 1.28
CA ALA A 156 18.50 16.11 0.19
C ALA A 156 18.86 16.79 -1.16
N LYS A 157 19.56 17.93 -1.13
CA LYS A 157 20.00 18.62 -2.34
C LYS A 157 21.24 17.99 -3.01
N ILE A 158 22.10 17.32 -2.25
CA ILE A 158 23.37 16.73 -2.73
C ILE A 158 23.40 15.21 -2.53
N ASN A 159 22.23 14.59 -2.43
CA ASN A 159 22.02 13.17 -2.14
C ASN A 159 22.32 12.26 -3.35
N PHE A 160 23.36 12.57 -4.13
CA PHE A 160 23.78 11.73 -5.27
C PHE A 160 24.08 10.30 -4.83
N ASP A 161 24.59 10.15 -3.61
CA ASP A 161 24.95 8.87 -2.99
C ASP A 161 23.80 7.86 -2.90
N HIS A 162 22.55 8.23 -3.16
CA HIS A 162 21.39 7.32 -3.13
C HIS A 162 21.04 6.74 -4.51
N PHE A 163 21.62 7.26 -5.60
CA PHE A 163 21.13 6.96 -6.94
C PHE A 163 22.10 6.10 -7.78
N GLY A 164 21.55 5.12 -8.47
CA GLY A 164 22.20 4.39 -9.56
C GLY A 164 23.59 3.85 -9.22
N ALA A 165 24.60 4.31 -9.94
CA ALA A 165 26.00 3.89 -9.75
C ALA A 165 26.65 4.54 -8.53
N ASP A 166 26.16 5.70 -8.10
CA ASP A 166 26.67 6.41 -6.93
C ASP A 166 26.31 5.67 -5.65
N ALA A 167 25.06 5.18 -5.52
CA ALA A 167 24.63 4.28 -4.43
C ALA A 167 25.53 3.06 -4.27
N ARG A 168 25.85 2.40 -5.39
CA ARG A 168 26.75 1.24 -5.37
C ARG A 168 28.15 1.61 -4.91
N THR A 169 28.65 2.76 -5.36
CA THR A 169 29.96 3.28 -4.96
C THR A 169 29.99 3.57 -3.47
N THR A 170 28.95 4.23 -2.96
CA THR A 170 28.80 4.57 -1.55
C THR A 170 28.69 3.34 -0.66
N TYR A 171 27.81 2.39 -0.99
CA TYR A 171 27.74 1.11 -0.28
C TYR A 171 29.10 0.40 -0.28
N ASN A 172 29.76 0.30 -1.43
CA ASN A 172 31.05 -0.38 -1.54
C ASN A 172 32.12 0.26 -0.66
N ALA A 173 32.13 1.60 -0.57
CA ALA A 173 33.05 2.34 0.29
C ALA A 173 32.74 2.09 1.77
N GLY A 174 31.46 2.14 2.16
CA GLY A 174 31.03 1.91 3.54
C GLY A 174 31.24 0.48 4.02
N HIS A 175 30.81 -0.49 3.23
CA HIS A 175 31.02 -1.91 3.52
C HIS A 175 32.52 -2.24 3.58
N ALA A 176 33.36 -1.66 2.72
CA ALA A 176 34.81 -1.81 2.82
C ALA A 176 35.38 -1.30 4.15
N VAL A 177 34.90 -0.14 4.63
CA VAL A 177 35.29 0.42 5.94
C VAL A 177 34.86 -0.49 7.09
N ALA A 178 33.65 -1.04 7.04
CA ALA A 178 33.16 -2.00 8.02
C ALA A 178 33.98 -3.30 8.05
N ILE A 179 34.30 -3.85 6.87
CA ILE A 179 35.20 -5.01 6.73
C ILE A 179 36.61 -4.68 7.26
N GLU A 180 37.12 -3.47 7.00
CA GLU A 180 38.42 -3.03 7.50
C GLU A 180 38.46 -2.94 9.03
N GLU A 181 37.37 -2.51 9.68
CA GLU A 181 37.23 -2.61 11.13
C GLU A 181 37.23 -4.08 11.59
N ALA A 182 36.41 -4.92 10.96
CA ALA A 182 36.26 -6.32 11.31
C ALA A 182 37.58 -7.11 11.28
N VAL A 183 38.41 -6.91 10.24
CA VAL A 183 39.66 -7.68 10.05
C VAL A 183 40.84 -7.18 10.89
N LYS A 184 40.72 -6.07 11.63
CA LYS A 184 41.76 -5.64 12.57
C LYS A 184 42.05 -6.74 13.59
N SER A 185 43.31 -6.81 14.05
CA SER A 185 43.73 -7.76 15.08
C SER A 185 42.94 -7.60 16.39
N ASN A 186 42.54 -6.37 16.71
CA ASN A 186 41.66 -5.99 17.81
C ASN A 186 40.30 -5.44 17.31
N GLY A 187 39.83 -5.89 16.14
CA GLY A 187 38.63 -5.36 15.50
C GLY A 187 37.38 -5.47 16.37
N ASP A 188 36.65 -4.37 16.46
CA ASP A 188 35.40 -4.27 17.20
C ASP A 188 34.23 -4.68 16.28
N LEU A 189 33.60 -5.82 16.60
CA LEU A 189 32.50 -6.36 15.80
C LEU A 189 31.26 -5.47 15.86
N ASP A 190 30.97 -4.85 17.01
CA ASP A 190 29.80 -3.97 17.16
C ASP A 190 29.99 -2.69 16.35
N LEU A 191 31.20 -2.11 16.36
CA LEU A 191 31.52 -0.97 15.50
C LEU A 191 31.48 -1.35 14.02
N ALA A 192 32.00 -2.53 13.65
CA ALA A 192 31.94 -3.01 12.27
C ALA A 192 30.48 -3.17 11.79
N TYR A 193 29.59 -3.70 12.64
CA TYR A 193 28.17 -3.77 12.32
C TYR A 193 27.51 -2.39 12.24
N ALA A 194 27.82 -1.46 13.15
CA ALA A 194 27.29 -0.10 13.10
C ALA A 194 27.71 0.65 11.82
N LEU A 195 28.98 0.49 11.40
CA LEU A 195 29.47 1.02 10.12
C LEU A 195 28.72 0.38 8.95
N ASN A 196 28.51 -0.94 9.00
CA ASN A 196 27.81 -1.66 7.94
C ASN A 196 26.33 -1.25 7.84
N ALA A 197 25.66 -1.04 8.96
CA ALA A 197 24.28 -0.56 9.00
C ALA A 197 24.11 0.78 8.29
N PHE A 198 25.07 1.69 8.50
CA PHE A 198 25.09 2.98 7.79
C PHE A 198 25.37 2.83 6.29
N ALA A 199 26.15 1.80 5.90
CA ALA A 199 26.42 1.49 4.49
C ALA A 199 25.22 0.84 3.80
N ASP A 200 24.50 -0.04 4.50
CA ASP A 200 23.36 -0.80 3.98
C ASP A 200 22.18 0.10 3.58
N HIS A 201 22.08 1.32 4.12
CA HIS A 201 21.17 2.34 3.60
C HIS A 201 21.25 2.48 2.07
N PHE A 202 22.47 2.66 1.54
CA PHE A 202 22.72 2.80 0.11
C PHE A 202 22.61 1.47 -0.66
N LEU A 203 22.70 0.33 0.03
CA LEU A 203 22.37 -0.97 -0.55
C LEU A 203 20.86 -1.08 -0.75
N GLU A 204 20.07 -0.65 0.22
CA GLU A 204 18.61 -0.68 0.17
C GLU A 204 18.05 0.28 -0.88
N ASP A 205 18.67 1.44 -1.09
CA ASP A 205 18.38 2.31 -2.24
C ASP A 205 18.51 1.58 -3.58
N SER A 206 19.43 0.61 -3.68
CA SER A 206 19.58 -0.23 -4.88
C SER A 206 18.44 -1.24 -5.06
N PHE A 207 17.46 -1.30 -4.15
CA PHE A 207 16.20 -2.06 -4.28
C PHE A 207 14.98 -1.16 -4.46
N SER A 208 15.19 0.13 -4.72
CA SER A 208 14.13 1.10 -4.99
C SER A 208 14.18 1.58 -6.43
N ALA A 209 13.07 1.44 -7.15
CA ALA A 209 13.01 1.70 -8.59
C ALA A 209 13.42 3.15 -8.97
N GLY A 210 12.99 4.14 -8.20
CA GLY A 210 13.32 5.54 -8.42
C GLY A 210 14.79 5.86 -8.19
N HIS A 211 15.41 5.21 -7.21
CA HIS A 211 16.85 5.30 -6.94
C HIS A 211 17.69 4.61 -8.02
N LEU A 212 17.19 3.53 -8.63
CA LEU A 212 17.90 2.81 -9.70
C LEU A 212 18.02 3.59 -11.02
N ARG A 213 16.99 4.37 -11.39
CA ARG A 213 16.84 4.89 -12.77
C ARG A 213 16.88 6.42 -12.88
N THR A 214 16.54 7.15 -11.82
CA THR A 214 16.54 8.62 -11.86
C THR A 214 17.96 9.15 -12.15
N PRO A 215 18.18 9.93 -13.23
CA PRO A 215 19.49 10.51 -13.55
C PRO A 215 19.75 11.73 -12.64
N ARG A 216 19.96 11.46 -11.35
CA ARG A 216 19.98 12.48 -10.28
C ARG A 216 20.99 13.59 -10.49
N ARG A 217 22.18 13.25 -11.01
CA ARG A 217 23.25 14.22 -11.31
C ARG A 217 22.88 15.15 -12.45
N ASP A 218 22.20 14.63 -13.47
CA ASP A 218 21.78 15.40 -14.65
C ASP A 218 20.51 16.23 -14.37
N CYS A 219 19.66 15.75 -13.46
CA CYS A 219 18.52 16.47 -12.91
C CYS A 219 18.89 17.25 -11.64
N HIS A 220 19.97 18.03 -11.69
CA HIS A 220 20.44 18.87 -10.58
C HIS A 220 20.84 20.27 -11.06
N SER A 221 20.71 21.27 -10.18
CA SER A 221 21.41 22.54 -10.36
C SER A 221 22.01 23.08 -9.07
N GLY A 222 23.10 23.85 -9.23
CA GLY A 222 23.90 24.38 -8.14
C GLY A 222 23.13 25.18 -7.07
N TRP A 223 23.79 25.41 -5.93
CA TRP A 223 23.23 26.09 -4.76
C TRP A 223 22.62 27.47 -5.12
N MET A 224 21.38 27.72 -4.69
CA MET A 224 20.59 28.96 -4.85
C MET A 224 20.03 29.36 -6.24
N VAL A 225 20.18 28.56 -7.30
CA VAL A 225 19.79 29.03 -8.66
C VAL A 225 18.40 28.55 -9.10
N ASN A 226 18.10 27.25 -8.98
CA ASN A 226 16.87 26.69 -9.58
C ASN A 226 16.43 25.37 -8.92
N PRO A 227 15.26 25.28 -8.25
CA PRO A 227 14.80 24.04 -7.64
C PRO A 227 14.16 23.06 -8.64
N TRP A 228 13.84 23.50 -9.85
CA TRP A 228 13.07 22.70 -10.81
C TRP A 228 13.75 21.39 -11.23
N PRO A 229 15.07 21.31 -11.43
CA PRO A 229 15.73 20.04 -11.77
C PRO A 229 15.58 18.98 -10.67
N ASP A 230 15.81 19.36 -9.40
CA ASP A 230 15.69 18.44 -8.27
C ASP A 230 14.22 18.01 -8.06
N LEU A 231 13.25 18.91 -8.30
CA LEU A 231 11.83 18.57 -8.30
C LEU A 231 11.48 17.58 -9.43
N CYS A 232 12.03 17.77 -10.63
CA CYS A 232 11.83 16.82 -11.73
C CYS A 232 12.51 15.46 -11.48
N ALA A 233 13.68 15.45 -10.82
CA ALA A 233 14.29 14.20 -10.34
C ALA A 233 13.31 13.48 -9.40
N LYS A 234 12.70 14.21 -8.47
CA LYS A 234 11.67 13.68 -7.57
C LYS A 234 10.43 13.17 -8.32
N ASP A 235 9.95 13.88 -9.35
CA ASP A 235 8.81 13.43 -10.15
C ASP A 235 9.10 12.06 -10.80
N MET A 236 10.28 11.89 -11.42
CA MET A 236 10.67 10.60 -12.00
C MET A 236 10.86 9.52 -10.93
N HIS A 237 11.52 9.87 -9.83
CA HIS A 237 11.72 8.98 -8.70
C HIS A 237 10.39 8.41 -8.19
N ASP A 238 9.44 9.28 -7.87
CA ASP A 238 8.15 8.87 -7.32
C ASP A 238 7.31 8.06 -8.36
N GLU A 239 7.42 8.40 -9.65
CA GLU A 239 6.78 7.64 -10.75
C GLU A 239 7.32 6.21 -10.82
N ASP A 240 8.64 6.06 -10.82
CA ASP A 240 9.32 4.77 -10.93
C ASP A 240 9.08 3.91 -9.69
N CYS A 241 9.18 4.49 -8.48
CA CYS A 241 8.89 3.79 -7.23
C CYS A 241 7.43 3.27 -7.17
N ALA A 242 6.47 4.08 -7.61
CA ALA A 242 5.07 3.72 -7.53
C ALA A 242 4.65 2.64 -8.55
N ILE A 243 5.12 2.75 -9.79
CA ILE A 243 4.73 1.85 -10.90
C ILE A 243 5.60 0.59 -10.92
N GLY A 244 6.87 0.71 -10.55
CA GLY A 244 7.86 -0.35 -10.54
C GLY A 244 8.53 -0.63 -11.89
N LEU A 245 9.68 -1.30 -11.82
CA LEU A 245 10.54 -1.68 -12.94
C LEU A 245 10.69 -3.19 -13.02
N SER A 246 10.78 -3.73 -14.24
CA SER A 246 11.12 -5.15 -14.48
C SER A 246 12.64 -5.32 -14.42
N VAL A 247 13.16 -5.82 -13.31
CA VAL A 247 14.61 -5.88 -13.05
C VAL A 247 15.12 -7.31 -13.02
N LYS A 248 16.45 -7.46 -13.08
CA LYS A 248 17.14 -8.73 -12.91
C LYS A 248 18.36 -8.60 -12.02
N ASN A 249 18.75 -9.65 -11.31
CA ASN A 249 20.06 -9.72 -10.64
C ASN A 249 21.15 -10.28 -11.59
N PRO A 250 22.43 -10.29 -11.18
CA PRO A 250 23.52 -10.88 -11.98
C PRO A 250 23.34 -12.38 -12.31
N LYS A 251 22.50 -13.10 -11.55
CA LYS A 251 22.15 -14.51 -11.80
C LYS A 251 21.05 -14.68 -12.86
N GLY A 252 20.46 -13.58 -13.34
CA GLY A 252 19.42 -13.57 -14.36
C GLY A 252 18.00 -13.79 -13.84
N GLU A 253 17.81 -13.89 -12.54
CA GLU A 253 16.48 -13.96 -11.91
C GLU A 253 15.77 -12.62 -12.10
N ALA A 254 14.48 -12.64 -12.46
CA ALA A 254 13.72 -11.44 -12.83
C ALA A 254 12.51 -11.24 -11.92
N TRP A 255 12.22 -9.98 -11.56
CA TRP A 255 11.06 -9.60 -10.74
C TRP A 255 10.65 -8.15 -11.00
N THR A 256 9.54 -7.71 -10.40
CA THR A 256 9.14 -6.30 -10.39
C THR A 256 9.66 -5.63 -9.12
N CYS A 257 10.49 -4.61 -9.29
CA CYS A 257 11.01 -3.75 -8.23
C CYS A 257 10.12 -2.52 -8.13
N TYR A 258 9.34 -2.40 -7.06
CA TYR A 258 8.81 -1.10 -6.62
C TYR A 258 9.88 -0.40 -5.78
N GLY A 259 9.56 0.76 -5.20
CA GLY A 259 10.53 1.48 -4.36
C GLY A 259 9.87 2.21 -3.22
N ASP A 260 10.50 3.30 -2.80
CA ASP A 260 10.10 4.20 -1.72
C ASP A 260 8.59 4.36 -1.61
N LYS A 261 8.09 4.22 -0.37
CA LYS A 261 6.66 4.22 0.02
C LYS A 261 5.87 3.00 -0.44
N ARG A 262 6.45 2.11 -1.23
CA ARG A 262 5.86 0.83 -1.66
C ARG A 262 6.77 -0.35 -1.30
N ALA A 263 7.87 -0.14 -0.58
CA ALA A 263 8.84 -1.19 -0.31
C ALA A 263 8.22 -2.32 0.52
N LEU A 264 7.27 -1.96 1.39
CA LEU A 264 6.54 -2.86 2.27
C LEU A 264 5.12 -3.21 1.81
N ASP A 265 4.69 -2.76 0.61
CA ASP A 265 3.41 -3.15 0.02
C ASP A 265 3.39 -4.64 -0.33
N ASN A 266 2.20 -5.27 -0.30
CA ASN A 266 2.06 -6.69 -0.65
C ASN A 266 2.52 -6.99 -2.09
N ALA A 267 2.36 -6.02 -3.01
CA ALA A 267 2.79 -6.16 -4.40
C ALA A 267 4.32 -6.25 -4.56
N ASN A 268 5.10 -5.76 -3.58
CA ASN A 268 6.56 -5.71 -3.62
C ASN A 268 7.22 -6.87 -2.85
N GLU A 269 6.48 -7.91 -2.47
CA GLU A 269 6.96 -9.00 -1.59
C GLU A 269 8.24 -9.70 -2.10
N ASP A 270 8.35 -9.94 -3.41
CA ASP A 270 9.54 -10.57 -4.00
C ASP A 270 10.77 -9.67 -3.87
N ASN A 271 10.64 -8.38 -4.23
CA ASN A 271 11.71 -7.40 -4.08
C ASN A 271 12.11 -7.21 -2.62
N LYS A 272 11.14 -7.14 -1.69
CA LYS A 272 11.36 -7.06 -0.25
C LYS A 272 12.20 -8.23 0.26
N ASN A 273 11.86 -9.47 -0.14
CA ASN A 273 12.61 -10.66 0.25
C ASN A 273 14.05 -10.66 -0.31
N ARG A 274 14.25 -10.11 -1.51
CA ARG A 274 15.58 -9.97 -2.11
C ARG A 274 16.43 -8.91 -1.43
N CYS A 275 15.82 -7.78 -1.05
CA CYS A 275 16.46 -6.75 -0.25
C CYS A 275 16.92 -7.33 1.10
N LEU A 276 16.02 -8.02 1.82
CA LEU A 276 16.36 -8.71 3.08
C LEU A 276 17.52 -9.70 2.93
N ALA A 277 17.53 -10.48 1.84
CA ALA A 277 18.63 -11.42 1.57
C ALA A 277 19.96 -10.69 1.31
N ALA A 278 19.94 -9.53 0.66
CA ALA A 278 21.13 -8.72 0.41
C ALA A 278 21.70 -8.11 1.70
N VAL A 279 20.84 -7.51 2.52
CA VAL A 279 21.22 -6.92 3.82
C VAL A 279 21.73 -8.01 4.78
N GLN A 280 21.08 -9.18 4.81
CA GLN A 280 21.57 -10.33 5.59
C GLN A 280 22.96 -10.79 5.09
N ALA A 281 23.15 -10.90 3.77
CA ALA A 281 24.44 -11.28 3.20
C ALA A 281 25.55 -10.26 3.55
N SER A 282 25.23 -8.96 3.51
CA SER A 282 26.12 -7.87 3.93
C SER A 282 26.56 -8.04 5.40
N ALA A 283 25.63 -8.23 6.33
CA ALA A 283 25.93 -8.44 7.75
C ALA A 283 26.71 -9.75 8.01
N ASP A 284 26.37 -10.83 7.31
CA ASP A 284 27.09 -12.11 7.42
C ASP A 284 28.55 -11.97 6.96
N GLU A 285 28.82 -11.16 5.93
CA GLU A 285 30.18 -10.88 5.47
C GLU A 285 31.02 -10.16 6.54
N ILE A 286 30.42 -9.24 7.31
CA ILE A 286 31.10 -8.57 8.44
C ILE A 286 31.54 -9.61 9.48
N TYR A 287 30.64 -10.48 9.93
CA TYR A 287 30.99 -11.52 10.91
C TYR A 287 32.07 -12.47 10.39
N ASN A 288 31.93 -12.92 9.15
CA ASN A 288 32.88 -13.84 8.54
C ASN A 288 34.27 -13.20 8.40
N ALA A 289 34.34 -11.92 8.03
CA ALA A 289 35.59 -11.17 7.98
C ALA A 289 36.18 -10.97 9.38
N TRP A 290 35.36 -10.65 10.37
CA TRP A 290 35.80 -10.51 11.76
C TRP A 290 36.36 -11.81 12.33
N LYS A 291 35.71 -12.94 12.05
CA LYS A 291 36.11 -14.26 12.55
C LYS A 291 37.36 -14.79 11.85
N SER A 292 37.43 -14.66 10.53
CA SER A 292 38.54 -15.19 9.72
C SER A 292 39.74 -14.24 9.65
N LYS A 293 39.53 -12.96 9.96
CA LYS A 293 40.48 -11.86 9.71
C LYS A 293 40.89 -11.75 8.23
N GLN A 294 39.98 -12.10 7.33
CA GLN A 294 40.18 -12.03 5.89
C GLN A 294 39.10 -11.18 5.23
N LYS A 295 39.49 -10.37 4.25
CA LYS A 295 38.54 -9.61 3.43
C LYS A 295 37.88 -10.53 2.39
N PRO A 296 36.57 -10.38 2.09
CA PRO A 296 35.94 -11.12 1.00
C PRO A 296 36.52 -10.67 -0.36
N ALA A 297 36.53 -11.59 -1.33
CA ALA A 297 37.03 -11.29 -2.69
C ALA A 297 36.05 -10.44 -3.52
N ALA A 298 34.75 -10.56 -3.22
CA ALA A 298 33.66 -9.79 -3.80
C ALA A 298 32.52 -9.75 -2.78
N TYR A 299 31.65 -8.74 -2.85
CA TYR A 299 30.55 -8.57 -1.91
C TYR A 299 29.31 -9.34 -2.36
N LYS A 300 28.81 -10.22 -1.49
CA LYS A 300 27.69 -11.13 -1.76
C LYS A 300 26.36 -10.40 -1.87
N ALA A 301 26.19 -9.24 -1.23
CA ALA A 301 24.97 -8.46 -1.36
C ALA A 301 24.57 -8.19 -2.83
N TRP A 302 25.57 -7.98 -3.70
CA TRP A 302 25.35 -7.71 -5.12
C TRP A 302 24.84 -8.91 -5.95
N ASP A 303 24.89 -10.13 -5.40
CA ASP A 303 24.25 -11.29 -6.03
C ASP A 303 22.71 -11.19 -6.01
N HIS A 304 22.17 -10.46 -5.05
CA HIS A 304 20.73 -10.33 -4.81
C HIS A 304 20.14 -9.06 -5.44
N ALA A 305 20.94 -7.99 -5.50
CA ALA A 305 20.51 -6.70 -6.00
C ALA A 305 20.17 -6.73 -7.50
N PRO A 306 19.20 -5.91 -7.93
CA PRO A 306 18.93 -5.71 -9.35
C PRO A 306 20.14 -5.08 -10.05
N THR A 307 20.27 -5.25 -11.36
CA THR A 307 21.31 -4.60 -12.17
C THR A 307 20.79 -3.28 -12.73
N LEU A 308 21.66 -2.25 -12.79
CA LEU A 308 21.32 -0.97 -13.43
C LEU A 308 20.97 -1.13 -14.92
N GLU A 309 21.59 -2.09 -15.60
CA GLU A 309 21.29 -2.42 -16.99
C GLU A 309 19.82 -2.84 -17.16
N SER A 310 19.32 -3.73 -16.30
CA SER A 310 17.92 -4.16 -16.37
C SER A 310 16.94 -3.02 -16.07
N ALA A 311 17.23 -2.19 -15.06
CA ALA A 311 16.41 -1.03 -14.71
C ALA A 311 16.32 -0.01 -15.87
N ASN A 312 17.42 0.18 -16.62
CA ASN A 312 17.52 1.13 -17.74
C ASN A 312 17.17 0.52 -19.11
N ALA A 313 16.76 -0.75 -19.18
CA ALA A 313 16.51 -1.44 -20.44
C ALA A 313 15.37 -0.78 -21.25
N SER A 314 15.55 -0.69 -22.57
CA SER A 314 14.51 -0.17 -23.49
C SER A 314 13.27 -1.07 -23.61
N THR A 315 13.31 -2.26 -23.00
CA THR A 315 12.20 -3.20 -22.90
C THR A 315 11.28 -2.94 -21.71
N GLN A 316 11.55 -1.94 -20.86
CA GLN A 316 10.63 -1.60 -19.77
C GLN A 316 9.27 -1.16 -20.32
N VAL A 317 8.19 -1.55 -19.64
CA VAL A 317 6.84 -1.07 -19.98
C VAL A 317 6.73 0.42 -19.66
N LEU A 318 7.24 0.85 -18.50
CA LEU A 318 7.34 2.24 -18.12
C LEU A 318 8.56 2.87 -18.81
N ALA A 319 8.32 3.74 -19.79
CA ALA A 319 9.35 4.61 -20.34
C ALA A 319 9.80 5.60 -19.24
N PRO A 320 11.11 5.87 -19.04
CA PRO A 320 11.54 6.83 -18.02
C PRO A 320 11.06 8.24 -18.35
N LEU A 321 10.78 9.08 -17.33
CA LEU A 321 10.47 10.50 -17.56
C LEU A 321 11.68 11.27 -18.11
N PHE A 322 12.88 10.95 -17.62
CA PHE A 322 14.15 11.48 -18.10
C PHE A 322 15.12 10.36 -18.41
N ARG A 323 15.91 10.48 -19.48
CA ARG A 323 16.99 9.55 -19.78
C ARG A 323 18.20 10.28 -20.32
N LEU A 324 19.38 9.69 -20.10
CA LEU A 324 20.59 10.07 -20.81
C LEU A 324 20.71 9.30 -22.11
N ASN A 325 20.89 10.04 -23.21
CA ASN A 325 21.20 9.50 -24.53
C ASN A 325 22.48 10.16 -25.04
N ASN A 326 23.59 9.41 -25.09
CA ASN A 326 24.92 9.92 -25.48
C ASN A 326 25.31 11.23 -24.75
N GLY A 327 25.05 11.30 -23.44
CA GLY A 327 25.34 12.47 -22.61
C GLY A 327 24.35 13.63 -22.75
N THR A 328 23.31 13.51 -23.57
CA THR A 328 22.21 14.47 -23.66
C THR A 328 21.05 14.01 -22.80
N LEU A 329 20.59 14.86 -21.89
CA LEU A 329 19.39 14.61 -21.10
C LEU A 329 18.15 14.83 -21.98
N GLU A 330 17.37 13.78 -22.18
CA GLU A 330 16.12 13.81 -22.93
C GLU A 330 14.93 13.62 -21.99
N ARG A 331 13.82 14.29 -22.30
CA ARG A 331 12.54 14.17 -21.57
C ARG A 331 11.56 13.32 -22.39
N ARG A 332 10.79 12.45 -21.73
CA ARG A 332 9.64 11.76 -22.33
C ARG A 332 8.63 12.78 -22.85
N LYS A 333 8.33 12.71 -24.14
CA LYS A 333 7.52 13.72 -24.85
C LYS A 333 6.08 13.72 -24.34
N PRO A 334 5.30 12.62 -24.39
CA PRO A 334 4.04 12.56 -23.66
C PRO A 334 4.29 12.14 -22.21
N ILE A 335 4.07 13.05 -21.27
CA ILE A 335 4.19 12.68 -19.85
C ILE A 335 3.04 11.79 -19.38
N THR A 336 1.88 11.90 -20.04
CA THR A 336 0.64 11.16 -19.76
C THR A 336 0.49 9.90 -20.60
N ASP A 337 1.50 9.51 -21.40
CA ASP A 337 1.55 8.16 -21.99
C ASP A 337 2.85 7.50 -21.53
N ARG A 338 2.76 6.89 -20.35
CA ARG A 338 3.90 6.26 -19.64
C ARG A 338 4.51 5.07 -20.38
N ARG A 339 3.83 4.54 -21.40
CA ARG A 339 4.34 3.44 -22.25
C ARG A 339 5.01 3.93 -23.52
N LYS A 340 4.90 5.23 -23.84
CA LYS A 340 5.48 5.78 -25.06
C LYS A 340 6.96 6.12 -24.87
N TRP A 341 7.80 5.36 -25.56
CA TRP A 341 9.25 5.59 -25.66
C TRP A 341 9.62 6.65 -26.70
N GLU A 342 8.98 7.82 -26.64
CA GLU A 342 9.27 8.97 -27.50
C GLU A 342 9.84 10.11 -26.67
N PHE A 343 11.01 10.62 -27.05
CA PHE A 343 11.80 11.55 -26.24
C PHE A 343 12.21 12.79 -27.04
N ILE A 344 12.37 13.91 -26.34
CA ILE A 344 12.81 15.19 -26.90
C ILE A 344 14.05 15.71 -26.15
N ALA A 345 15.04 16.17 -26.91
CA ALA A 345 16.28 16.74 -26.38
C ALA A 345 16.22 18.28 -26.24
N SER A 346 15.31 18.94 -26.97
CA SER A 346 15.10 20.39 -26.98
C SER A 346 13.63 20.74 -26.75
N ASP A 347 13.35 22.04 -26.62
CA ASP A 347 11.97 22.58 -26.55
C ASP A 347 11.17 22.12 -25.31
N TRP A 348 11.88 21.88 -24.21
CA TRP A 348 11.30 21.68 -22.89
C TRP A 348 12.15 22.37 -21.82
N THR A 349 11.59 22.57 -20.63
CA THR A 349 12.33 23.05 -19.44
C THR A 349 11.94 22.23 -18.22
N PHE A 350 12.81 22.15 -17.21
CA PHE A 350 12.47 21.52 -15.93
C PHE A 350 11.23 22.15 -15.30
N ALA A 351 11.15 23.50 -15.28
CA ALA A 351 10.00 24.21 -14.72
C ALA A 351 8.69 23.85 -15.45
N GLY A 352 8.73 23.85 -16.79
CA GLY A 352 7.58 23.46 -17.62
C GLY A 352 7.17 22.01 -17.37
N THR A 353 8.14 21.10 -17.27
CA THR A 353 7.89 19.67 -17.05
C THR A 353 7.26 19.41 -15.68
N HIS A 354 7.83 19.97 -14.61
CA HIS A 354 7.26 19.82 -13.27
C HIS A 354 5.84 20.40 -13.17
N ASN A 355 5.62 21.59 -13.75
CA ASN A 355 4.27 22.19 -13.79
C ASN A 355 3.28 21.32 -14.58
N GLU A 356 3.72 20.68 -15.66
CA GLU A 356 2.89 19.77 -16.44
C GLU A 356 2.58 18.48 -15.64
N CYS A 357 3.55 17.92 -14.94
CA CYS A 357 3.37 16.76 -14.05
C CYS A 357 2.33 17.07 -12.97
N MET A 358 2.52 18.17 -12.23
CA MET A 358 1.62 18.61 -11.15
C MET A 358 0.23 19.00 -11.66
N GLY A 359 0.14 19.69 -12.80
CA GLY A 359 -1.13 20.13 -13.39
C GLY A 359 -1.94 19.00 -14.04
N SER A 360 -1.29 17.89 -14.39
CA SER A 360 -1.95 16.75 -15.05
C SER A 360 -2.71 15.83 -14.09
N HIS A 361 -2.39 15.86 -12.79
CA HIS A 361 -2.84 14.90 -11.77
C HIS A 361 -2.31 13.46 -11.97
N TRP A 362 -1.40 13.19 -12.92
CA TRP A 362 -0.81 11.85 -13.14
C TRP A 362 0.18 11.41 -12.05
N TRP A 363 0.67 12.37 -11.26
CA TRP A 363 1.56 12.19 -10.11
C TRP A 363 0.81 12.25 -8.77
N ASP A 364 -0.51 12.41 -8.79
CA ASP A 364 -1.30 12.25 -7.58
C ASP A 364 -1.39 10.77 -7.20
N TYR A 365 -1.37 10.49 -5.90
CA TYR A 365 -1.55 9.12 -5.42
C TYR A 365 -2.99 8.63 -5.68
N PRO A 366 -3.19 7.39 -6.18
CA PRO A 366 -2.15 6.44 -6.58
C PRO A 366 -1.57 6.77 -7.96
N ILE A 367 -0.24 6.75 -8.06
CA ILE A 367 0.48 6.92 -9.32
C ILE A 367 0.45 5.57 -10.07
N THR A 368 -0.24 5.50 -11.21
CA THR A 368 -0.39 4.25 -11.99
C THR A 368 0.10 4.39 -13.43
N ILE A 369 0.45 3.28 -14.08
CA ILE A 369 0.90 3.28 -15.48
C ILE A 369 -0.16 3.85 -16.46
N ASP A 370 -1.44 3.75 -16.11
CA ASP A 370 -2.58 4.19 -16.94
C ASP A 370 -3.11 5.58 -16.57
N GLY A 371 -2.45 6.27 -15.63
CA GLY A 371 -2.74 7.65 -15.24
C GLY A 371 -3.63 7.79 -14.00
N PRO A 372 -4.16 9.01 -13.76
CA PRO A 372 -5.07 9.27 -12.67
C PRO A 372 -6.30 8.42 -12.91
N THR A 373 -6.55 7.51 -11.98
CA THR A 373 -7.71 6.65 -12.07
C THR A 373 -8.89 7.35 -11.42
N TRP A 374 -10.03 7.50 -12.11
CA TRP A 374 -11.24 8.01 -11.45
C TRP A 374 -11.82 7.01 -10.44
N LEU A 375 -11.27 5.80 -10.41
CA LEU A 375 -11.70 4.69 -9.59
C LEU A 375 -10.55 4.30 -8.66
N LEU A 376 -10.81 4.30 -7.36
CA LEU A 376 -9.82 3.93 -6.35
C LEU A 376 -9.43 2.44 -6.51
N PRO A 377 -8.16 2.10 -6.76
CA PRO A 377 -7.67 0.72 -6.69
C PRO A 377 -7.97 0.13 -5.31
N GLY A 378 -8.47 -1.10 -5.23
CA GLY A 378 -8.92 -1.70 -3.98
C GLY A 378 -10.25 -1.15 -3.43
N SER A 379 -11.02 -0.40 -4.24
CA SER A 379 -12.34 0.08 -3.84
C SER A 379 -13.25 -1.09 -3.46
N SER A 380 -14.07 -0.90 -2.42
CA SER A 380 -15.25 -1.75 -2.24
C SER A 380 -16.16 -1.62 -3.46
N VAL A 381 -16.68 -2.74 -3.94
CA VAL A 381 -17.66 -2.80 -5.04
C VAL A 381 -18.93 -3.40 -4.47
N VAL A 382 -20.04 -2.67 -4.52
CA VAL A 382 -21.35 -3.15 -4.06
C VAL A 382 -22.45 -2.84 -5.06
N SER A 383 -23.47 -3.68 -5.14
CA SER A 383 -24.49 -3.54 -6.18
C SER A 383 -25.91 -3.80 -5.68
N THR A 384 -26.88 -3.24 -6.40
CA THR A 384 -28.31 -3.49 -6.20
C THR A 384 -29.02 -3.72 -7.53
N THR A 385 -30.24 -4.27 -7.44
CA THR A 385 -31.16 -4.45 -8.56
C THR A 385 -32.42 -3.63 -8.30
N PRO A 386 -32.54 -2.38 -8.80
CA PRO A 386 -33.75 -1.58 -8.63
C PRO A 386 -35.02 -2.26 -9.16
N SER A 387 -34.93 -2.94 -10.30
CA SER A 387 -36.00 -3.76 -10.88
C SER A 387 -35.40 -4.84 -11.77
N SER A 388 -36.18 -5.84 -12.19
CA SER A 388 -35.70 -6.88 -13.13
C SER A 388 -35.01 -6.24 -14.34
N GLY A 389 -33.79 -6.71 -14.64
CA GLY A 389 -32.93 -6.21 -15.73
C GLY A 389 -32.19 -4.88 -15.47
N LYS A 390 -32.46 -4.17 -14.36
CA LYS A 390 -31.77 -2.93 -14.00
C LYS A 390 -30.76 -3.16 -12.88
N CYS A 391 -29.55 -2.64 -13.04
CA CYS A 391 -28.46 -2.81 -12.07
C CYS A 391 -27.90 -1.47 -11.66
N CYS A 392 -27.42 -1.36 -10.43
CA CYS A 392 -26.63 -0.22 -9.96
C CYS A 392 -25.42 -0.74 -9.21
N VAL A 393 -24.23 -0.22 -9.53
CA VAL A 393 -22.95 -0.60 -8.92
C VAL A 393 -22.33 0.66 -8.33
N TYR A 394 -21.90 0.56 -7.08
CA TYR A 394 -21.33 1.65 -6.30
C TYR A 394 -19.90 1.32 -5.91
N TYR A 395 -19.05 2.34 -5.96
CA TYR A 395 -17.62 2.26 -5.76
C TYR A 395 -17.07 3.62 -5.35
N GLN A 396 -15.79 3.70 -5.02
CA GLN A 396 -15.15 4.93 -4.56
C GLN A 396 -14.15 5.45 -5.60
N ASP A 397 -14.11 6.76 -5.78
CA ASP A 397 -13.07 7.44 -6.56
C ASP A 397 -11.83 7.75 -5.70
N ILE A 398 -10.71 8.08 -6.35
CA ILE A 398 -9.44 8.38 -5.66
C ILE A 398 -9.52 9.56 -4.69
N GLN A 399 -10.52 10.44 -4.83
CA GLN A 399 -10.77 11.59 -3.96
C GLN A 399 -11.68 11.23 -2.76
N GLY A 400 -12.04 9.96 -2.61
CA GLY A 400 -12.92 9.45 -1.55
C GLY A 400 -14.42 9.64 -1.83
N GLY A 401 -14.79 10.14 -3.01
CA GLY A 401 -16.17 10.29 -3.45
C GLY A 401 -16.81 8.94 -3.81
N ILE A 402 -18.03 8.69 -3.33
CA ILE A 402 -18.80 7.51 -3.72
C ILE A 402 -19.47 7.77 -5.07
N ARG A 403 -19.25 6.87 -6.02
CA ARG A 403 -19.74 6.91 -7.40
C ARG A 403 -20.78 5.83 -7.63
N GLN A 404 -21.57 6.00 -8.68
CA GLN A 404 -22.54 5.02 -9.14
C GLN A 404 -22.39 4.82 -10.65
N SER A 405 -22.39 3.57 -11.09
CA SER A 405 -22.72 3.17 -12.46
C SER A 405 -24.08 2.48 -12.46
N ALA A 406 -25.00 2.92 -13.33
CA ALA A 406 -26.35 2.34 -13.46
C ALA A 406 -26.54 1.74 -14.85
N HIS A 407 -27.21 0.59 -14.91
CA HIS A 407 -27.61 -0.07 -16.15
C HIS A 407 -29.13 -0.06 -16.29
N ASP A 408 -29.62 0.65 -17.30
CA ASP A 408 -31.03 0.67 -17.73
C ASP A 408 -31.08 0.63 -19.27
N GLY A 409 -30.71 -0.53 -19.83
CA GLY A 409 -30.49 -0.73 -21.26
C GLY A 409 -29.07 -0.40 -21.74
N ALA A 410 -28.40 0.57 -21.09
CA ALA A 410 -26.98 0.84 -21.25
C ALA A 410 -26.37 1.29 -19.92
N TRP A 411 -25.05 1.13 -19.76
CA TRP A 411 -24.32 1.63 -18.59
C TRP A 411 -24.10 3.14 -18.67
N ALA A 412 -24.38 3.82 -17.55
CA ALA A 412 -24.09 5.23 -17.36
C ALA A 412 -23.49 5.46 -15.97
N ALA A 413 -22.32 6.10 -15.92
CA ALA A 413 -21.65 6.49 -14.68
C ALA A 413 -22.09 7.89 -14.21
N SER A 414 -22.07 8.11 -12.90
CA SER A 414 -22.34 9.41 -12.29
C SER A 414 -21.22 10.42 -12.60
N ASN A 415 -21.59 11.60 -13.12
CA ASN A 415 -20.65 12.66 -13.47
C ASN A 415 -19.84 13.20 -12.27
N ALA A 416 -20.39 13.13 -11.05
CA ALA A 416 -19.75 13.58 -9.81
C ALA A 416 -19.94 12.54 -8.68
N GLY A 417 -19.11 12.64 -7.64
CA GLY A 417 -19.31 11.86 -6.42
C GLY A 417 -20.63 12.24 -5.75
N MET A 418 -21.39 11.24 -5.32
CA MET A 418 -22.69 11.37 -4.67
C MET A 418 -22.57 12.01 -3.27
N PHE A 419 -21.54 11.59 -2.54
CA PHE A 419 -21.08 12.11 -1.26
C PHE A 419 -19.63 11.63 -1.03
N LYS A 420 -18.96 12.12 0.02
CA LYS A 420 -17.60 11.68 0.38
C LYS A 420 -17.62 10.78 1.60
N ALA A 421 -16.76 9.75 1.59
CA ALA A 421 -16.52 8.85 2.71
C ALA A 421 -15.02 8.68 2.95
N LYS A 422 -14.64 7.94 3.99
CA LYS A 422 -13.23 7.55 4.22
C LYS A 422 -12.68 6.83 2.99
N ARG A 423 -11.46 7.16 2.53
CA ARG A 423 -10.81 6.41 1.43
C ARG A 423 -10.64 4.95 1.86
N PHE A 424 -10.91 4.02 0.94
CA PHE A 424 -10.96 2.58 1.16
C PHE A 424 -12.02 2.14 2.17
N THR A 425 -13.09 2.92 2.33
CA THR A 425 -14.20 2.52 3.20
C THR A 425 -14.82 1.21 2.71
N PRO A 426 -15.19 0.28 3.62
CA PRO A 426 -16.14 -0.77 3.25
C PRO A 426 -17.46 -0.12 2.81
N LEU A 427 -18.14 -0.77 1.87
CA LEU A 427 -19.48 -0.36 1.43
C LEU A 427 -20.46 -1.51 1.64
N ALA A 428 -21.70 -1.16 1.98
CA ALA A 428 -22.87 -2.01 1.79
C ALA A 428 -24.00 -1.16 1.23
N VAL A 429 -24.89 -1.75 0.43
CA VAL A 429 -25.98 -1.02 -0.19
C VAL A 429 -27.27 -1.83 -0.18
N ILE A 430 -28.38 -1.16 0.06
CA ILE A 430 -29.72 -1.72 -0.07
C ILE A 430 -30.62 -0.75 -0.84
N THR A 431 -31.64 -1.28 -1.49
CA THR A 431 -32.65 -0.47 -2.19
C THR A 431 -34.04 -1.07 -2.05
N TRP A 432 -35.06 -0.22 -2.19
CA TRP A 432 -36.46 -0.60 -2.32
C TRP A 432 -37.22 0.45 -3.15
N ASN A 433 -38.53 0.22 -3.33
CA ASN A 433 -39.40 1.11 -4.12
C ASN A 433 -38.84 1.38 -5.53
N SER A 434 -38.36 0.32 -6.17
CA SER A 434 -37.78 0.36 -7.52
C SER A 434 -36.63 1.35 -7.70
N GLY A 435 -35.71 1.44 -6.73
CA GLY A 435 -34.56 2.35 -6.79
C GLY A 435 -34.83 3.77 -6.30
N LYS A 436 -36.06 4.08 -5.90
CA LYS A 436 -36.42 5.42 -5.38
C LYS A 436 -35.94 5.64 -3.95
N GLU A 437 -35.60 4.56 -3.25
CA GLU A 437 -35.02 4.59 -1.92
C GLU A 437 -33.74 3.76 -1.91
N ILE A 438 -32.64 4.38 -1.49
CA ILE A 438 -31.32 3.75 -1.44
C ILE A 438 -30.68 4.10 -0.09
N ARG A 439 -30.03 3.13 0.54
CA ARG A 439 -29.14 3.36 1.69
C ARG A 439 -27.77 2.79 1.36
N ILE A 440 -26.74 3.57 1.60
CA ILE A 440 -25.33 3.14 1.52
C ILE A 440 -24.73 3.26 2.91
N TYR A 441 -24.08 2.19 3.35
CA TYR A 441 -23.37 2.13 4.63
C TYR A 441 -21.87 2.17 4.40
N CYS A 442 -21.18 3.01 5.15
CA CYS A 442 -19.73 3.22 5.04
C CYS A 442 -19.14 3.69 6.37
N LEU A 443 -17.83 3.93 6.41
CA LEU A 443 -17.14 4.55 7.53
C LEU A 443 -16.80 6.01 7.23
N SER A 444 -16.95 6.86 8.25
CA SER A 444 -16.42 8.23 8.25
C SER A 444 -14.89 8.25 8.37
N GLN A 445 -14.28 9.42 8.18
CA GLN A 445 -12.83 9.60 8.39
C GLN A 445 -12.39 9.21 9.80
N ASP A 446 -13.28 9.33 10.79
CA ASP A 446 -13.06 8.97 12.19
C ASP A 446 -13.49 7.52 12.51
N ASP A 447 -13.61 6.65 11.51
CA ASP A 447 -14.03 5.24 11.65
C ASP A 447 -15.43 5.03 12.23
N MET A 448 -16.31 6.03 12.11
CA MET A 448 -17.70 5.91 12.57
C MET A 448 -18.56 5.28 11.48
N LEU A 449 -19.38 4.28 11.83
CA LEU A 449 -20.38 3.71 10.92
C LEU A 449 -21.40 4.79 10.55
N GLN A 450 -21.59 4.98 9.24
CA GLN A 450 -22.52 5.94 8.67
C GLN A 450 -23.54 5.27 7.76
N GLU A 451 -24.76 5.75 7.83
CA GLU A 451 -25.81 5.57 6.83
C GLU A 451 -25.92 6.84 6.00
N TRP A 452 -25.85 6.67 4.68
CA TRP A 452 -26.17 7.70 3.70
C TRP A 452 -27.46 7.30 2.98
N CYS A 453 -28.41 8.22 2.96
CA CYS A 453 -29.76 8.03 2.47
C CYS A 453 -29.99 8.81 1.19
N TYR A 454 -30.64 8.14 0.23
CA TYR A 454 -31.28 8.79 -0.91
C TYR A 454 -32.77 8.41 -0.93
N SER A 455 -33.62 9.42 -1.17
CA SER A 455 -35.05 9.27 -1.37
C SER A 455 -35.49 10.17 -2.51
N SER A 456 -36.22 9.63 -3.49
CA SER A 456 -36.78 10.45 -4.58
C SER A 456 -37.90 11.38 -4.11
N ALA A 457 -38.45 11.16 -2.91
CA ALA A 457 -39.46 12.03 -2.30
C ALA A 457 -38.84 13.25 -1.60
N ASN A 458 -37.52 13.23 -1.37
CA ASN A 458 -36.80 14.38 -0.85
C ASN A 458 -36.78 15.49 -1.92
N ALA A 459 -37.38 16.64 -1.61
CA ALA A 459 -37.52 17.76 -2.53
C ALA A 459 -36.17 18.35 -3.01
N GLN A 460 -35.10 18.14 -2.24
CA GLN A 460 -33.75 18.56 -2.61
C GLN A 460 -33.06 17.57 -3.58
N GLY A 461 -33.59 16.35 -3.73
CA GLY A 461 -33.03 15.31 -4.60
C GLY A 461 -31.60 14.88 -4.23
N SER A 462 -31.12 15.23 -3.03
CA SER A 462 -29.74 15.04 -2.59
C SER A 462 -29.59 13.92 -1.55
N TRP A 463 -28.36 13.41 -1.43
CA TRP A 463 -27.99 12.49 -0.36
C TRP A 463 -27.94 13.20 0.99
N TYR A 464 -28.33 12.51 2.05
CA TYR A 464 -28.29 13.00 3.43
C TYR A 464 -27.91 11.87 4.39
N THR A 465 -27.43 12.22 5.59
CA THR A 465 -27.08 11.23 6.61
C THR A 465 -28.33 10.67 7.30
N GLY A 466 -28.36 9.35 7.51
CA GLY A 466 -29.44 8.64 8.19
C GLY A 466 -29.31 8.58 9.71
N ASP A 467 -30.35 8.07 10.37
CA ASP A 467 -30.45 8.00 11.83
C ASP A 467 -29.51 6.97 12.46
N LEU A 468 -28.96 6.03 11.68
CA LEU A 468 -27.96 5.07 12.17
C LEU A 468 -26.77 5.79 12.81
N ASN A 469 -26.40 6.96 12.26
CA ASN A 469 -25.27 7.76 12.70
C ASN A 469 -25.39 8.17 14.18
N ASN A 470 -26.62 8.23 14.72
CA ASN A 470 -26.88 8.56 16.12
C ASN A 470 -26.40 7.48 17.09
N LEU A 471 -26.22 6.24 16.64
CA LEU A 471 -25.65 5.17 17.47
C LEU A 471 -24.17 5.38 17.78
N ARG A 472 -23.47 6.22 17.01
CA ARG A 472 -22.04 6.53 17.19
C ARG A 472 -21.19 5.26 17.35
N VAL A 473 -21.38 4.33 16.43
CA VAL A 473 -20.63 3.06 16.38
C VAL A 473 -19.29 3.32 15.71
N ARG A 474 -18.20 2.94 16.38
CA ARG A 474 -16.84 2.97 15.81
C ARG A 474 -16.50 1.59 15.24
N GLY A 475 -16.48 1.47 13.93
CA GLY A 475 -16.16 0.23 13.22
C GLY A 475 -14.70 -0.18 13.44
N ALA A 476 -14.41 -1.48 13.33
CA ALA A 476 -13.02 -1.93 13.28
C ALA A 476 -12.35 -1.36 12.01
N PRO A 477 -11.07 -0.94 12.06
CA PRO A 477 -10.44 -0.27 10.92
C PRO A 477 -10.47 -1.04 9.61
N ASN A 478 -10.44 -2.38 9.68
CA ASN A 478 -10.50 -3.29 8.53
C ASN A 478 -11.84 -4.04 8.41
N THR A 479 -12.88 -3.60 9.13
CA THR A 479 -14.21 -4.22 9.05
C THR A 479 -14.75 -4.21 7.62
N SER A 480 -15.55 -5.21 7.28
CA SER A 480 -16.50 -5.10 6.18
C SER A 480 -17.88 -4.71 6.72
N ILE A 481 -18.80 -4.34 5.82
CA ILE A 481 -20.18 -4.04 6.16
C ILE A 481 -21.07 -4.90 5.27
N ALA A 482 -22.11 -5.50 5.84
CA ALA A 482 -23.17 -6.16 5.08
C ALA A 482 -24.51 -5.57 5.48
N ALA A 483 -25.44 -5.45 4.54
CA ALA A 483 -26.76 -4.90 4.80
C ALA A 483 -27.84 -5.63 4.01
N ILE A 484 -29.03 -5.75 4.60
CA ILE A 484 -30.22 -6.33 3.96
C ILE A 484 -31.48 -5.64 4.46
N GLN A 485 -32.50 -5.55 3.61
CA GLN A 485 -33.82 -5.02 3.97
C GLN A 485 -34.94 -5.95 3.54
N TRP A 486 -36.05 -5.88 4.27
CA TRP A 486 -37.32 -6.45 3.87
C TRP A 486 -38.47 -5.50 4.26
N LYS A 487 -39.69 -5.80 3.79
CA LYS A 487 -40.89 -4.97 4.00
C LYS A 487 -40.68 -3.50 3.59
N ASN A 488 -40.15 -3.28 2.38
CA ASN A 488 -39.98 -1.96 1.78
C ASN A 488 -39.22 -0.97 2.68
N GLY A 489 -38.08 -1.41 3.23
CA GLY A 489 -37.19 -0.59 4.05
C GLY A 489 -37.65 -0.33 5.48
N SER A 490 -38.85 -0.79 5.87
CA SER A 490 -39.30 -0.72 7.28
C SER A 490 -38.56 -1.69 8.20
N GLN A 491 -37.81 -2.62 7.64
CA GLN A 491 -36.98 -3.58 8.38
C GLN A 491 -35.61 -3.65 7.71
N ILE A 492 -34.56 -3.23 8.40
CA ILE A 492 -33.19 -3.24 7.90
C ILE A 492 -32.27 -3.89 8.93
N ARG A 493 -31.29 -4.65 8.46
CA ARG A 493 -30.16 -5.14 9.25
C ARG A 493 -28.84 -4.70 8.64
N VAL A 494 -27.92 -4.26 9.48
CA VAL A 494 -26.55 -3.94 9.12
C VAL A 494 -25.61 -4.72 10.03
N TYR A 495 -24.54 -5.27 9.47
CA TYR A 495 -23.57 -6.09 10.18
C TYR A 495 -22.16 -5.53 9.96
N CYS A 496 -21.40 -5.34 11.04
CA CYS A 496 -19.97 -5.03 10.97
C CYS A 496 -19.25 -5.49 12.25
N GLN A 497 -17.92 -5.49 12.22
CA GLN A 497 -17.08 -5.62 13.41
C GLN A 497 -16.82 -4.23 14.00
N GLU A 498 -16.81 -4.12 15.33
CA GLU A 498 -16.51 -2.87 16.05
C GLU A 498 -15.04 -2.81 16.44
N SER A 499 -14.50 -1.59 16.60
CA SER A 499 -13.08 -1.37 16.96
C SER A 499 -12.59 -2.08 18.22
N THR A 500 -13.50 -2.53 19.08
CA THR A 500 -13.20 -3.17 20.37
C THR A 500 -13.49 -4.67 20.39
N SER A 501 -13.98 -5.27 19.30
CA SER A 501 -14.34 -6.70 19.26
C SER A 501 -14.19 -7.31 17.87
N ASP A 502 -13.76 -8.56 17.81
CA ASP A 502 -13.74 -9.37 16.60
C ASP A 502 -15.09 -10.07 16.31
N GLU A 503 -16.07 -9.91 17.20
CA GLU A 503 -17.45 -10.36 16.99
C GLU A 503 -18.17 -9.50 15.94
N ILE A 504 -19.15 -10.10 15.26
CA ILE A 504 -19.98 -9.38 14.29
C ILE A 504 -21.20 -8.83 15.04
N GLN A 505 -21.34 -7.51 15.09
CA GLN A 505 -22.48 -6.83 15.69
C GLN A 505 -23.58 -6.62 14.63
N GLU A 506 -24.81 -7.02 14.97
CA GLU A 506 -26.03 -6.69 14.22
C GLU A 506 -26.57 -5.31 14.67
N PHE A 507 -27.01 -4.49 13.73
CA PHE A 507 -27.77 -3.25 13.98
C PHE A 507 -29.13 -3.37 13.28
N CYS A 508 -30.19 -3.10 14.04
CA CYS A 508 -31.57 -3.33 13.63
C CYS A 508 -32.31 -2.00 13.46
N HIS A 509 -32.98 -1.84 12.32
CA HIS A 509 -34.00 -0.81 12.12
C HIS A 509 -35.35 -1.49 11.91
N ASP A 510 -36.20 -1.48 12.93
CA ASP A 510 -37.59 -1.95 12.83
C ASP A 510 -38.61 -0.80 12.97
N SER A 511 -38.25 0.19 13.78
CA SER A 511 -38.93 1.48 13.94
C SER A 511 -37.92 2.61 14.20
N SER A 512 -36.83 2.26 14.89
CA SER A 512 -35.64 3.09 15.11
C SER A 512 -34.40 2.20 15.09
N TRP A 513 -33.23 2.79 14.89
CA TRP A 513 -31.96 2.08 14.95
C TRP A 513 -31.63 1.64 16.37
N THR A 514 -31.31 0.36 16.55
CA THR A 514 -30.92 -0.25 17.82
C THR A 514 -29.80 -1.28 17.60
N ARG A 515 -29.07 -1.62 18.66
CA ARG A 515 -28.13 -2.75 18.65
C ARG A 515 -28.92 -4.06 18.72
N GLY A 516 -28.67 -4.95 17.79
CA GLY A 516 -29.22 -6.29 17.73
C GLY A 516 -28.31 -7.32 18.38
N HIS A 517 -28.32 -8.53 17.85
CA HIS A 517 -27.50 -9.64 18.36
C HIS A 517 -26.01 -9.43 18.12
N ILE A 518 -25.22 -10.07 18.98
CA ILE A 518 -23.78 -10.29 18.75
C ILE A 518 -23.66 -11.70 18.17
N LEU A 519 -23.13 -11.80 16.96
CA LEU A 519 -22.84 -13.08 16.31
C LEU A 519 -21.43 -13.54 16.68
N PRO A 520 -21.10 -14.83 16.54
CA PRO A 520 -19.81 -15.37 16.98
C PRO A 520 -18.59 -14.68 16.38
N THR A 521 -17.46 -14.81 17.09
CA THR A 521 -16.17 -14.23 16.71
C THR A 521 -15.79 -14.60 15.28
N ALA A 522 -15.68 -13.58 14.44
CA ALA A 522 -15.09 -13.68 13.13
C ALA A 522 -13.61 -13.35 13.21
N ARG A 523 -12.87 -13.66 12.16
CA ARG A 523 -11.50 -13.17 12.00
C ARG A 523 -11.52 -11.65 11.86
N THR A 524 -10.58 -10.94 12.48
CA THR A 524 -10.43 -9.49 12.30
C THR A 524 -10.34 -9.14 10.81
N GLY A 525 -11.21 -8.25 10.34
CA GLY A 525 -11.29 -7.85 8.94
C GLY A 525 -11.85 -8.91 8.01
N SER A 526 -12.66 -9.83 8.54
CA SER A 526 -13.45 -10.76 7.73
C SER A 526 -14.35 -9.98 6.76
N THR A 527 -14.44 -10.45 5.51
CA THR A 527 -15.57 -10.07 4.67
C THR A 527 -16.85 -10.65 5.28
N ILE A 528 -17.92 -9.88 5.31
CA ILE A 528 -19.22 -10.27 5.82
C ILE A 528 -20.18 -10.17 4.63
N ALA A 529 -20.93 -11.23 4.38
CA ALA A 529 -22.00 -11.23 3.39
C ALA A 529 -23.30 -11.65 4.06
N VAL A 530 -24.41 -11.07 3.62
CA VAL A 530 -25.74 -11.44 4.10
C VAL A 530 -26.65 -11.81 2.94
N ALA A 531 -27.39 -12.91 3.10
CA ALA A 531 -28.46 -13.31 2.21
C ALA A 531 -29.75 -13.51 3.03
N GLY A 532 -30.90 -13.37 2.39
CA GLY A 532 -32.18 -13.60 3.06
C GLY A 532 -33.34 -13.80 2.10
N TRP A 533 -34.41 -14.39 2.60
CA TRP A 533 -35.64 -14.65 1.85
C TRP A 533 -36.86 -14.65 2.79
N SER A 534 -38.05 -14.64 2.22
CA SER A 534 -39.30 -14.68 2.98
C SER A 534 -40.29 -15.68 2.39
N ASP A 535 -40.83 -16.55 3.24
CA ASP A 535 -41.98 -17.43 2.96
C ASP A 535 -43.01 -17.38 4.11
N ASN A 536 -42.62 -17.72 5.35
CA ASN A 536 -43.42 -17.71 6.59
C ASN A 536 -42.71 -16.95 7.73
N GLY A 537 -41.96 -15.92 7.37
CA GLY A 537 -41.05 -15.19 8.24
C GLY A 537 -39.85 -14.71 7.44
N ILE A 538 -39.02 -13.87 8.06
CA ILE A 538 -37.73 -13.53 7.48
C ILE A 538 -36.71 -14.60 7.88
N HIS A 539 -35.95 -15.07 6.90
CA HIS A 539 -34.80 -15.94 7.09
C HIS A 539 -33.54 -15.20 6.68
N LEU A 540 -32.50 -15.21 7.51
CA LEU A 540 -31.23 -14.55 7.23
C LEU A 540 -30.07 -15.52 7.34
N ARG A 541 -29.06 -15.35 6.50
CA ARG A 541 -27.79 -16.08 6.52
C ARG A 541 -26.65 -15.08 6.46
N VAL A 542 -25.78 -15.10 7.48
CA VAL A 542 -24.60 -14.24 7.57
C VAL A 542 -23.36 -15.11 7.42
N TYR A 543 -22.57 -14.85 6.39
CA TYR A 543 -21.35 -15.59 6.06
C TYR A 543 -20.11 -14.77 6.42
N TYR A 544 -19.12 -15.44 7.01
CA TYR A 544 -17.90 -14.81 7.52
C TYR A 544 -16.75 -15.83 7.55
N GLN A 545 -15.51 -15.32 7.63
CA GLN A 545 -14.32 -16.12 7.89
C GLN A 545 -14.11 -16.24 9.41
N ALA A 546 -14.04 -17.46 9.91
CA ALA A 546 -13.74 -17.74 11.30
C ALA A 546 -12.21 -17.65 11.60
N PRO A 547 -11.81 -17.56 12.88
CA PRO A 547 -10.40 -17.48 13.26
C PRO A 547 -9.52 -18.64 12.76
N ASP A 548 -10.11 -19.80 12.52
CA ASP A 548 -9.45 -21.00 11.99
C ASP A 548 -9.26 -21.01 10.46
N LEU A 549 -9.60 -19.89 9.80
CA LEU A 549 -9.57 -19.66 8.35
C LEU A 549 -10.64 -20.38 7.53
N THR A 550 -11.59 -21.06 8.17
CA THR A 550 -12.77 -21.60 7.47
C THR A 550 -13.81 -20.50 7.23
N LEU A 551 -14.57 -20.59 6.14
CA LEU A 551 -15.79 -19.79 6.01
C LEU A 551 -16.92 -20.51 6.75
N ARG A 552 -17.77 -19.74 7.43
CA ARG A 552 -18.87 -20.24 8.26
C ARG A 552 -20.12 -19.40 8.06
N GLU A 553 -21.25 -19.91 8.53
CA GLU A 553 -22.57 -19.29 8.42
C GLU A 553 -23.26 -19.17 9.79
N GLN A 554 -23.93 -18.05 10.02
CA GLN A 554 -24.95 -17.90 11.06
C GLN A 554 -26.33 -17.77 10.43
N CYS A 555 -27.30 -18.45 11.02
CA CYS A 555 -28.66 -18.57 10.51
C CYS A 555 -29.66 -17.92 11.47
N TRP A 556 -30.54 -17.10 10.94
CA TRP A 556 -31.77 -16.68 11.60
C TRP A 556 -32.95 -17.36 10.92
N ASP A 557 -33.68 -18.21 11.65
CA ASP A 557 -34.96 -18.79 11.23
C ASP A 557 -35.99 -18.56 12.35
N PRO A 558 -37.16 -18.01 12.02
CA PRO A 558 -37.64 -16.65 12.28
C PRO A 558 -37.73 -16.18 13.74
N SER A 559 -37.06 -16.86 14.67
CA SER A 559 -37.09 -16.59 16.10
C SER A 559 -35.74 -16.73 16.80
N ASN A 560 -34.76 -17.43 16.21
CA ASN A 560 -33.48 -17.69 16.87
C ASN A 560 -32.31 -17.66 15.89
N TRP A 561 -31.18 -17.14 16.39
CA TRP A 561 -29.87 -17.30 15.75
C TRP A 561 -29.25 -18.65 16.13
N TYR A 562 -28.65 -19.32 15.15
CA TYR A 562 -27.90 -20.56 15.36
C TYR A 562 -26.81 -20.73 14.29
N ALA A 563 -25.78 -21.54 14.58
CA ALA A 563 -24.72 -21.84 13.62
C ALA A 563 -25.26 -22.72 12.47
N GLY A 564 -24.99 -22.28 11.23
CA GLY A 564 -25.39 -23.00 10.01
C GLY A 564 -24.50 -24.19 9.68
N GLY A 565 -24.93 -24.96 8.68
CA GLY A 565 -24.20 -26.14 8.19
C GLY A 565 -23.13 -25.81 7.13
N PHE A 566 -23.05 -24.56 6.65
CA PHE A 566 -22.03 -24.16 5.69
C PHE A 566 -20.65 -24.09 6.34
N SER A 567 -19.69 -24.81 5.76
CA SER A 567 -18.27 -24.71 6.11
C SER A 567 -17.40 -25.03 4.91
N THR A 568 -16.23 -24.39 4.83
CA THR A 568 -15.21 -24.66 3.80
C THR A 568 -13.95 -25.23 4.42
N ASP A 569 -13.05 -25.74 3.58
CA ASP A 569 -11.63 -25.84 3.93
C ASP A 569 -11.05 -24.45 4.27
N LYS A 570 -9.83 -24.44 4.80
CA LYS A 570 -9.12 -23.19 5.10
C LYS A 570 -8.91 -22.38 3.83
N VAL A 571 -9.42 -21.15 3.82
CA VAL A 571 -9.25 -20.21 2.71
C VAL A 571 -8.26 -19.09 3.10
N PRO A 572 -7.67 -18.39 2.13
CA PRO A 572 -6.79 -17.26 2.42
C PRO A 572 -7.45 -16.22 3.32
N ARG A 573 -6.61 -15.53 4.09
CA ARG A 573 -7.01 -14.36 4.87
C ARG A 573 -7.65 -13.32 3.93
N HIS A 574 -8.69 -12.64 4.41
CA HIS A 574 -9.39 -11.59 3.65
C HIS A 574 -9.95 -12.07 2.30
N SER A 575 -10.32 -13.35 2.22
CA SER A 575 -11.12 -13.84 1.10
C SER A 575 -12.35 -12.96 0.94
N SER A 576 -12.66 -12.56 -0.30
CA SER A 576 -13.96 -11.96 -0.60
C SER A 576 -15.05 -12.98 -0.29
N ILE A 577 -16.20 -12.50 0.19
CA ILE A 577 -17.39 -13.32 0.39
C ILE A 577 -18.56 -12.51 -0.16
N SER A 578 -19.35 -13.12 -1.03
CA SER A 578 -20.57 -12.52 -1.56
C SER A 578 -21.67 -13.58 -1.59
N ALA A 579 -22.90 -13.22 -1.24
CA ALA A 579 -23.99 -14.18 -1.10
C ALA A 579 -25.30 -13.62 -1.65
N ILE A 580 -26.13 -14.50 -2.22
CA ILE A 580 -27.51 -14.23 -2.62
C ILE A 580 -28.42 -15.32 -2.10
N GLY A 581 -29.67 -14.96 -1.81
CA GLY A 581 -30.73 -15.88 -1.42
C GLY A 581 -32.07 -15.44 -1.98
N TRP A 582 -32.90 -16.42 -2.34
CA TRP A 582 -34.28 -16.17 -2.75
C TRP A 582 -35.16 -17.39 -2.48
N TYR A 583 -36.47 -17.18 -2.48
CA TYR A 583 -37.46 -18.23 -2.36
C TYR A 583 -38.24 -18.37 -3.67
N ASN A 584 -38.27 -19.58 -4.22
CA ASN A 584 -39.08 -19.91 -5.40
C ASN A 584 -39.56 -21.36 -5.31
N SER A 585 -40.70 -21.59 -4.65
CA SER A 585 -41.20 -22.95 -4.35
C SER A 585 -40.19 -23.82 -3.55
N GLY A 586 -39.22 -23.17 -2.92
CA GLY A 586 -38.06 -23.76 -2.27
C GLY A 586 -36.99 -22.70 -2.01
N VAL A 587 -36.04 -23.01 -1.12
CA VAL A 587 -34.94 -22.10 -0.73
C VAL A 587 -33.75 -22.28 -1.66
N TYR A 588 -33.25 -21.17 -2.19
CA TYR A 588 -32.04 -21.13 -3.00
C TYR A 588 -31.04 -20.18 -2.36
N LEU A 589 -29.83 -20.68 -2.13
CA LEU A 589 -28.71 -19.89 -1.62
C LEU A 589 -27.50 -20.13 -2.50
N ARG A 590 -26.74 -19.06 -2.74
CA ARG A 590 -25.42 -19.15 -3.38
C ARG A 590 -24.42 -18.29 -2.64
N VAL A 591 -23.22 -18.83 -2.45
CA VAL A 591 -22.10 -18.18 -1.77
C VAL A 591 -20.87 -18.27 -2.65
N TYR A 592 -20.15 -17.16 -2.76
CA TYR A 592 -18.98 -17.02 -3.62
C TYR A 592 -17.81 -16.47 -2.83
N TRP A 593 -16.62 -17.00 -3.07
CA TRP A 593 -15.42 -16.56 -2.35
C TRP A 593 -14.12 -16.79 -3.12
N HIS A 594 -13.03 -16.17 -2.65
CA HIS A 594 -11.67 -16.39 -3.14
C HIS A 594 -11.05 -17.67 -2.55
N ASP A 595 -10.71 -18.63 -3.40
CA ASP A 595 -9.97 -19.82 -2.98
C ASP A 595 -8.46 -19.58 -2.81
N SER A 596 -7.73 -20.62 -2.37
CA SER A 596 -6.27 -20.58 -2.20
C SER A 596 -5.50 -20.30 -3.49
N SER A 597 -6.11 -20.61 -4.64
CA SER A 597 -5.58 -20.51 -6.00
C SER A 597 -5.93 -19.17 -6.67
N GLN A 598 -6.49 -18.21 -5.91
CA GLN A 598 -6.89 -16.90 -6.42
C GLN A 598 -8.07 -16.95 -7.41
N ASN A 599 -8.89 -17.99 -7.36
CA ASN A 599 -10.12 -18.08 -8.13
C ASN A 599 -11.31 -17.60 -7.31
N ILE A 600 -12.33 -17.04 -7.97
CA ILE A 600 -13.67 -16.92 -7.36
C ILE A 600 -14.41 -18.22 -7.64
N VAL A 601 -14.74 -18.95 -6.58
CA VAL A 601 -15.54 -20.19 -6.65
C VAL A 601 -16.92 -19.94 -6.06
N GLY A 602 -17.93 -20.61 -6.61
CA GLY A 602 -19.31 -20.54 -6.13
C GLY A 602 -19.79 -21.89 -5.60
N TYR A 603 -20.63 -21.85 -4.56
CA TYR A 603 -21.39 -23.00 -4.07
C TYR A 603 -22.86 -22.64 -3.98
N GLU A 604 -23.71 -23.62 -4.26
CA GLU A 604 -25.16 -23.49 -4.16
C GLU A 604 -25.75 -24.49 -3.17
N TRP A 605 -26.78 -24.07 -2.44
CA TRP A 605 -27.58 -24.94 -1.60
C TRP A 605 -28.61 -25.68 -2.46
N LYS A 606 -28.48 -27.01 -2.53
CA LYS A 606 -29.35 -27.87 -3.34
C LYS A 606 -29.63 -29.19 -2.63
N ASN A 607 -30.90 -29.59 -2.59
CA ASN A 607 -31.35 -30.87 -2.04
C ASN A 607 -30.82 -31.18 -0.62
N GLY A 608 -30.75 -30.16 0.25
CA GLY A 608 -30.30 -30.34 1.64
C GLY A 608 -28.78 -30.38 1.82
N SER A 609 -27.99 -30.01 0.80
CA SER A 609 -26.53 -29.99 0.86
C SER A 609 -25.94 -28.82 0.07
N TRP A 610 -24.72 -28.42 0.44
CA TRP A 610 -23.92 -27.47 -0.34
C TRP A 610 -23.17 -28.22 -1.45
N VAL A 611 -23.33 -27.77 -2.69
CA VAL A 611 -22.66 -28.34 -3.86
C VAL A 611 -21.91 -27.24 -4.62
N SER A 612 -20.80 -27.60 -5.25
CA SER A 612 -20.05 -26.65 -6.07
C SER A 612 -20.90 -26.17 -7.27
N ALA A 613 -20.93 -24.86 -7.47
CA ALA A 613 -21.49 -24.19 -8.64
C ALA A 613 -20.40 -23.81 -9.67
N GLY A 614 -19.18 -24.33 -9.49
CA GLY A 614 -18.04 -24.08 -10.37
C GLY A 614 -17.28 -22.78 -10.08
N THR A 615 -16.33 -22.48 -10.96
CA THR A 615 -15.49 -21.28 -10.91
C THR A 615 -16.15 -20.15 -11.70
N VAL A 616 -16.22 -18.96 -11.10
CA VAL A 616 -16.70 -17.72 -11.73
C VAL A 616 -15.56 -17.07 -12.50
N LEU A 617 -14.42 -16.88 -11.82
CA LEU A 617 -13.24 -16.18 -12.33
C LEU A 617 -11.97 -16.86 -11.85
N THR A 618 -10.88 -16.71 -12.62
CA THR A 618 -9.56 -17.23 -12.24
C THR A 618 -8.55 -16.10 -12.10
N LEU A 619 -7.56 -16.29 -11.21
CA LEU A 619 -6.41 -15.39 -11.03
C LEU A 619 -6.77 -13.93 -10.66
N LEU A 620 -7.84 -13.73 -9.89
CA LEU A 620 -8.22 -12.42 -9.38
C LEU A 620 -7.33 -12.05 -8.17
N PRO A 621 -6.76 -10.83 -8.09
CA PRO A 621 -5.90 -10.44 -6.97
C PRO A 621 -6.54 -10.69 -5.61
N ARG A 622 -5.73 -11.15 -4.65
CA ARG A 622 -6.20 -11.33 -3.26
C ARG A 622 -6.64 -9.98 -2.69
N GLY A 623 -7.70 -10.01 -1.89
CA GLY A 623 -8.27 -8.79 -1.29
C GLY A 623 -9.24 -8.03 -2.20
N THR A 624 -9.39 -8.38 -3.48
CA THR A 624 -10.42 -7.77 -4.34
C THR A 624 -11.81 -7.98 -3.72
N ARG A 625 -12.52 -6.87 -3.47
CA ARG A 625 -13.91 -6.88 -3.01
C ARG A 625 -14.84 -7.14 -4.18
N SER A 626 -15.90 -7.91 -3.93
CA SER A 626 -16.88 -8.28 -4.95
C SER A 626 -18.30 -8.13 -4.46
N SER A 627 -19.22 -7.98 -5.42
CA SER A 627 -20.65 -7.95 -5.16
C SER A 627 -21.38 -8.88 -6.09
N ILE A 628 -22.54 -9.38 -5.64
CA ILE A 628 -23.39 -10.25 -6.43
C ILE A 628 -24.85 -9.87 -6.26
N ILE A 629 -25.58 -9.91 -7.38
CA ILE A 629 -27.03 -9.67 -7.43
C ILE A 629 -27.69 -10.72 -8.30
N GLN A 630 -29.00 -10.90 -8.11
CA GLN A 630 -29.83 -11.77 -8.93
C GLN A 630 -31.19 -11.16 -9.20
N TRP A 631 -31.80 -11.55 -10.31
CA TRP A 631 -33.23 -11.35 -10.57
C TRP A 631 -33.82 -12.53 -11.32
N ASP A 632 -35.14 -12.48 -11.52
CA ASP A 632 -35.94 -13.53 -12.15
C ASP A 632 -35.72 -14.91 -11.51
N ASN A 633 -35.75 -14.95 -10.17
CA ASN A 633 -35.59 -16.17 -9.37
C ASN A 633 -34.28 -16.92 -9.64
N GLY A 634 -33.17 -16.16 -9.72
CA GLY A 634 -31.83 -16.69 -9.94
C GLY A 634 -31.52 -17.13 -11.37
N GLN A 635 -32.43 -16.89 -12.33
CA GLN A 635 -32.14 -17.13 -13.75
C GLN A 635 -31.08 -16.17 -14.30
N ARG A 636 -30.95 -14.99 -13.68
CA ARG A 636 -29.98 -13.97 -14.07
C ARG A 636 -29.18 -13.58 -12.83
N ILE A 637 -27.88 -13.78 -12.89
CA ILE A 637 -26.94 -13.41 -11.82
C ILE A 637 -25.83 -12.56 -12.42
N ARG A 638 -25.44 -11.52 -11.69
CA ARG A 638 -24.31 -10.66 -12.05
C ARG A 638 -23.33 -10.60 -10.89
N PHE A 639 -22.06 -10.79 -11.21
CA PHE A 639 -20.96 -10.70 -10.28
C PHE A 639 -20.07 -9.52 -10.69
N TYR A 640 -19.90 -8.55 -9.79
CA TYR A 640 -19.11 -7.35 -10.03
C TYR A 640 -17.84 -7.37 -9.19
N TYR A 641 -16.73 -6.97 -9.80
CA TYR A 641 -15.42 -7.01 -9.17
C TYR A 641 -14.51 -5.96 -9.79
N GLN A 642 -13.47 -5.56 -9.04
CA GLN A 642 -12.40 -4.75 -9.58
C GLN A 642 -11.29 -5.63 -10.16
N ALA A 643 -11.00 -5.45 -11.44
CA ALA A 643 -9.99 -6.21 -12.17
C ALA A 643 -8.56 -5.71 -11.89
N ARG A 644 -7.56 -6.42 -12.42
CA ARG A 644 -6.12 -6.08 -12.24
C ARG A 644 -5.72 -4.73 -12.82
N ASN A 645 -6.41 -4.29 -13.86
CA ASN A 645 -6.25 -2.95 -14.44
C ASN A 645 -7.06 -1.89 -13.69
N ASN A 646 -7.64 -2.23 -12.54
CA ASN A 646 -8.50 -1.41 -11.70
C ASN A 646 -9.88 -1.06 -12.26
N ASP A 647 -10.26 -1.50 -13.46
CA ASP A 647 -11.64 -1.36 -13.95
C ASP A 647 -12.63 -2.16 -13.09
N ILE A 648 -13.89 -1.72 -13.03
CA ILE A 648 -14.97 -2.57 -12.51
C ILE A 648 -15.59 -3.32 -13.68
N LEU A 649 -15.54 -4.64 -13.59
CA LEU A 649 -16.07 -5.55 -14.60
C LEU A 649 -17.26 -6.33 -14.06
N GLU A 650 -18.01 -6.91 -14.99
CA GLU A 650 -19.17 -7.76 -14.75
C GLU A 650 -18.90 -9.16 -15.30
N GLU A 651 -19.17 -10.20 -14.51
CA GLU A 651 -19.42 -11.56 -15.01
C GLU A 651 -20.91 -11.87 -14.92
N CYS A 652 -21.42 -12.58 -15.92
CA CYS A 652 -22.83 -12.89 -16.07
C CYS A 652 -23.07 -14.41 -16.00
N ASN A 653 -24.18 -14.79 -15.38
CA ASN A 653 -24.74 -16.14 -15.49
C ASN A 653 -26.23 -16.03 -15.79
N ASP A 654 -26.64 -16.58 -16.94
CA ASP A 654 -28.02 -16.54 -17.44
C ASP A 654 -28.64 -17.96 -17.52
N GLY A 655 -28.36 -18.79 -16.51
CA GLY A 655 -28.83 -20.19 -16.44
C GLY A 655 -27.90 -21.21 -17.10
N GLY A 656 -26.69 -20.79 -17.49
CA GLY A 656 -25.66 -21.62 -18.14
C GLY A 656 -24.28 -21.44 -17.50
N ALA A 657 -23.22 -21.47 -18.31
CA ALA A 657 -21.87 -21.16 -17.86
C ALA A 657 -21.70 -19.65 -17.59
N TRP A 658 -20.73 -19.30 -16.77
CA TRP A 658 -20.31 -17.91 -16.57
C TRP A 658 -19.67 -17.36 -17.85
N PHE A 659 -19.94 -16.09 -18.15
CA PHE A 659 -19.33 -15.37 -19.26
C PHE A 659 -19.08 -13.90 -18.90
N THR A 660 -18.04 -13.32 -19.49
CA THR A 660 -17.68 -11.92 -19.27
C THR A 660 -18.74 -10.99 -19.86
N GLY A 661 -19.22 -10.09 -19.01
CA GLY A 661 -20.19 -9.05 -19.33
C GLY A 661 -19.50 -7.74 -19.70
N SER A 662 -20.05 -6.64 -19.19
CA SER A 662 -19.60 -5.28 -19.55
C SER A 662 -18.45 -4.77 -18.67
N VAL A 663 -17.73 -3.77 -19.19
CA VAL A 663 -16.96 -2.84 -18.36
C VAL A 663 -17.95 -1.85 -17.74
N VAL A 664 -18.06 -1.86 -16.41
CA VAL A 664 -19.03 -1.07 -15.65
C VAL A 664 -18.51 0.33 -15.33
N ALA A 665 -17.21 0.42 -15.05
CA ALA A 665 -16.50 1.68 -14.82
C ALA A 665 -15.05 1.51 -15.24
N THR A 666 -14.53 2.49 -15.97
CA THR A 666 -13.12 2.53 -16.37
C THR A 666 -12.30 3.22 -15.30
N SER A 667 -11.09 2.71 -15.07
CA SER A 667 -10.11 3.41 -14.26
C SER A 667 -9.55 4.61 -15.02
N SER A 668 -9.31 4.48 -16.33
CA SER A 668 -8.79 5.55 -17.22
C SER A 668 -9.84 6.59 -17.63
#